data_AF-A0A937XGF0-F1
#
_entry.id   AF-A0A937XGF0-F1
#
_cell.length_a   1.000
_cell.length_b   1.000
_cell.length_c   1.000
_cell.angle_alpha   90.00
_cell.angle_beta   90.00
_cell.angle_gamma   90.00
#
_symmetry.space_group_name_H-M   'P 1'
#
loop_
_entity.id
_entity.type
_entity.pdbx_description
1 polymer ?
#
loop_
_entity_poly.entity_id
_entity_poly.type
_entity_poly.pdbx_seq_one_letter_code
_entity_poly.pdbx_strand_id
1 'polypeptide(L)'
;MSHLVVGGRAARSAGCAMIVCALLAAVASSQPMSGIYPIGSGGPGVDSFATVQAAANALNARGLGGNVEFPIAQFVYSGPVALRSVAGSRNYTTRFLPKSTGATIDAGGARYAFSVESTHNVTVQNLRFQGVRDTGSACIRFADSDSGLVWTCRMVSDSAATGLRVDRALNFRLDSSRVQGAMRASGSRGIDFRDCRFTWVYRCSILGTLNTGISIVGGNDNVTMMTGIKTASDTGYRVVNSPRMAVDNLAVHGRTDYGLHILNTPLVCIDSTLIYGTNKQAVYIESCDSLNSTALMMAGTAERGARVIRSRGCNFMRLTIQSGPVRGLELDHSPNCLVDSLQVVNVDSDTAIGVLLDSAPGSVFRWAMIYGSYGTAVSASQSSGSRFVHARVHGAAADAAISFLQSSGVRVSPCSLICDAPVSVALGDSCNDDTLTRMTVLGTTEKGIVAADCRGLVVANNCLRGWTRSGIELVHAQSPRIYYNTIVGPESAGYAGVYFFAAEGTGAEAKDNIVWNRGLGSSACFRVDGPFPFAPGASDYNDLYASGGGSVARVNDTVFAGLAQWRAHPAAPDPHSLSRDPLFVPGDNYHLAAASPCRDSGIPIAGFLYDLELDQRDALSPDIGADEYTPGAVSEAQPAGRLPRFELHGTPASRGCATLVVGPGISGRLDVTVIGVDGRTVLKLGIPNPAPQERIDLKGLPTGVYLVRVGPGRAAAFKLVVQR
;
A
#
# COMPACT_ATOMS: atom_id res chain seq x y z
N MET A 1 92.18 -29.64 -44.71
CA MET A 1 91.44 -28.44 -45.12
C MET A 1 90.11 -28.92 -45.73
N SER A 2 88.99 -28.89 -45.01
CA SER A 2 88.08 -27.73 -44.90
C SER A 2 87.70 -27.19 -46.28
N HIS A 3 86.46 -26.95 -46.68
CA HIS A 3 85.12 -27.09 -46.13
C HIS A 3 84.21 -26.66 -47.31
N LEU A 4 82.92 -26.98 -47.23
CA LEU A 4 81.83 -26.16 -47.80
C LEU A 4 81.62 -26.22 -49.34
N VAL A 5 80.59 -26.94 -49.82
CA VAL A 5 79.45 -26.39 -50.61
C VAL A 5 78.35 -27.46 -50.66
N VAL A 6 77.59 -27.67 -49.58
CA VAL A 6 76.22 -28.24 -49.65
C VAL A 6 75.38 -27.61 -48.52
N GLY A 7 74.97 -26.35 -48.70
CA GLY A 7 74.16 -25.64 -47.68
C GLY A 7 73.14 -24.65 -48.23
N GLY A 8 73.03 -24.46 -49.54
CA GLY A 8 72.29 -23.33 -50.13
C GLY A 8 70.80 -23.56 -50.44
N ARG A 9 70.32 -24.81 -50.54
CA ARG A 9 68.93 -25.08 -50.99
C ARG A 9 67.92 -25.27 -49.85
N ALA A 10 68.31 -25.85 -48.71
CA ALA A 10 67.40 -26.05 -47.57
C ALA A 10 67.09 -24.76 -46.79
N ALA A 11 68.01 -23.79 -46.76
CA ALA A 11 67.80 -22.52 -46.05
C ALA A 11 66.84 -21.57 -46.78
N ARG A 12 66.77 -21.62 -48.12
CA ARG A 12 65.84 -20.79 -48.92
C ARG A 12 64.40 -21.30 -48.87
N SER A 13 64.18 -22.62 -48.81
CA SER A 13 62.84 -23.19 -48.66
C SER A 13 62.30 -23.05 -47.23
N ALA A 14 63.15 -23.18 -46.21
CA ALA A 14 62.77 -22.94 -44.82
C ALA A 14 62.47 -21.46 -44.54
N GLY A 15 63.27 -20.53 -45.09
CA GLY A 15 63.01 -19.10 -45.00
C GLY A 15 61.72 -18.67 -45.72
N CYS A 16 61.44 -19.23 -46.90
CA CYS A 16 60.22 -18.93 -47.64
C CYS A 16 58.97 -19.55 -46.98
N ALA A 17 59.05 -20.77 -46.43
CA ALA A 17 57.97 -21.38 -45.66
C ALA A 17 57.69 -20.65 -44.34
N MET A 18 58.73 -20.17 -43.64
CA MET A 18 58.59 -19.35 -42.43
C MET A 18 57.97 -17.98 -42.74
N ILE A 19 58.34 -17.35 -43.86
CA ILE A 19 57.73 -16.09 -44.30
C ILE A 19 56.28 -16.30 -44.72
N VAL A 20 55.95 -17.37 -45.45
CA VAL A 20 54.56 -17.69 -45.85
C VAL A 20 53.71 -18.08 -44.64
N CYS A 21 54.22 -18.86 -43.68
CA CYS A 21 53.52 -19.12 -42.41
C CYS A 21 53.34 -17.85 -41.58
N ALA A 22 54.33 -16.97 -41.51
CA ALA A 22 54.21 -15.69 -40.83
C ALA A 22 53.21 -14.76 -41.52
N LEU A 23 53.16 -14.76 -42.86
CA LEU A 23 52.20 -13.98 -43.67
C LEU A 23 50.78 -14.53 -43.51
N LEU A 24 50.60 -15.86 -43.52
CA LEU A 24 49.31 -16.51 -43.30
C LEU A 24 48.79 -16.31 -41.87
N ALA A 25 49.67 -16.37 -40.86
CA ALA A 25 49.32 -16.04 -39.48
C ALA A 25 48.97 -14.54 -39.31
N ALA A 26 49.68 -13.65 -40.00
CA ALA A 26 49.37 -12.22 -40.03
C ALA A 26 48.01 -11.93 -40.71
N VAL A 27 47.69 -12.59 -41.83
CA VAL A 27 46.39 -12.48 -42.51
C VAL A 27 45.26 -13.05 -41.64
N ALA A 28 45.46 -14.18 -40.96
CA ALA A 28 44.47 -14.72 -40.02
C ALA A 28 44.22 -13.80 -38.80
N SER A 29 45.25 -13.05 -38.38
CA SER A 29 45.15 -12.07 -37.28
C SER A 29 44.47 -10.75 -37.66
N SER A 30 44.27 -10.47 -38.95
CA SER A 30 43.62 -9.24 -39.45
C SER A 30 42.17 -9.45 -39.92
N GLN A 31 41.69 -10.69 -40.06
CA GLN A 31 40.30 -10.97 -40.44
C GLN A 31 39.34 -10.64 -39.29
N PRO A 32 38.13 -10.14 -39.59
CA PRO A 32 37.06 -10.00 -38.61
C PRO A 32 36.79 -11.32 -37.87
N MET A 33 36.53 -11.25 -36.56
CA MET A 33 36.38 -12.45 -35.73
C MET A 33 35.03 -13.14 -35.99
N SER A 34 35.03 -14.47 -36.01
CA SER A 34 33.82 -15.30 -36.11
C SER A 34 34.09 -16.70 -35.54
N GLY A 35 33.16 -17.22 -34.74
CA GLY A 35 33.28 -18.55 -34.13
C GLY A 35 33.65 -18.52 -32.65
N ILE A 36 34.23 -19.62 -32.17
CA ILE A 36 34.48 -19.88 -30.75
C ILE A 36 35.96 -19.69 -30.45
N TYR A 37 36.28 -18.86 -29.44
CA TYR A 37 37.65 -18.55 -29.02
C TYR A 37 37.83 -18.81 -27.52
N PRO A 38 38.33 -19.99 -27.10
CA PRO A 38 38.51 -20.31 -25.69
C PRO A 38 39.52 -19.39 -25.00
N ILE A 39 39.26 -19.07 -23.73
CA ILE A 39 40.14 -18.24 -22.88
C ILE A 39 40.70 -19.08 -21.72
N GLY A 40 42.02 -19.08 -21.55
CA GLY A 40 42.72 -19.71 -20.43
C GLY A 40 43.02 -21.21 -20.56
N SER A 41 42.85 -21.81 -21.74
CA SER A 41 43.26 -23.20 -22.02
C SER A 41 44.28 -23.24 -23.16
N GLY A 42 45.57 -23.28 -22.83
CA GLY A 42 46.70 -23.24 -23.77
C GLY A 42 47.09 -21.81 -24.14
N GLY A 43 48.40 -21.52 -24.23
CA GLY A 43 48.93 -20.17 -24.55
C GLY A 43 48.36 -19.58 -25.87
N PRO A 44 48.65 -18.30 -26.17
CA PRO A 44 48.00 -17.58 -27.26
C PRO A 44 48.19 -18.29 -28.61
N GLY A 45 47.11 -18.82 -29.16
CA GLY A 45 47.01 -19.32 -30.55
C GLY A 45 46.09 -18.43 -31.38
N VAL A 46 45.96 -18.70 -32.69
CA VAL A 46 45.09 -17.92 -33.58
C VAL A 46 43.60 -17.99 -33.21
N ASP A 47 43.21 -19.06 -32.50
CA ASP A 47 41.84 -19.33 -32.06
C ASP A 47 41.68 -19.38 -30.53
N SER A 48 42.62 -18.83 -29.75
CA SER A 48 42.56 -18.83 -28.27
C SER A 48 43.22 -17.62 -27.63
N PHE A 49 42.81 -17.29 -26.40
CA PHE A 49 43.39 -16.17 -25.65
C PHE A 49 43.86 -16.59 -24.27
N ALA A 50 44.98 -16.00 -23.82
CA ALA A 50 45.49 -16.23 -22.46
C ALA A 50 44.63 -15.51 -21.39
N THR A 51 44.09 -14.34 -21.71
CA THR A 51 43.30 -13.51 -20.78
C THR A 51 42.07 -12.92 -21.46
N VAL A 52 41.07 -12.54 -20.66
CA VAL A 52 39.87 -11.86 -21.15
C VAL A 52 40.20 -10.50 -21.75
N GLN A 53 41.19 -9.80 -21.20
CA GLN A 53 41.66 -8.51 -21.74
C GLN A 53 42.30 -8.67 -23.13
N ALA A 54 43.08 -9.73 -23.36
CA ALA A 54 43.65 -10.00 -24.68
C ALA A 54 42.56 -10.29 -25.73
N ALA A 55 41.52 -11.05 -25.35
CA ALA A 55 40.37 -11.30 -26.21
C ALA A 55 39.60 -10.00 -26.56
N ALA A 56 39.37 -9.13 -25.58
CA ALA A 56 38.74 -7.83 -25.79
C ALA A 56 39.56 -6.92 -26.71
N ASN A 57 40.89 -6.89 -26.54
CA ASN A 57 41.78 -6.12 -27.42
C ASN A 57 41.71 -6.62 -28.86
N ALA A 58 41.70 -7.94 -29.07
CA ALA A 58 41.54 -8.53 -30.39
C ALA A 58 40.18 -8.17 -31.02
N LEU A 59 39.11 -8.20 -30.22
CA LEU A 59 37.77 -7.85 -30.70
C LEU A 59 37.66 -6.37 -31.11
N ASN A 60 38.25 -5.46 -30.31
CA ASN A 60 38.32 -4.03 -30.64
C ASN A 60 39.12 -3.78 -31.93
N ALA A 61 40.20 -4.53 -32.15
CA ALA A 61 41.07 -4.35 -33.31
C ALA A 61 40.48 -4.94 -34.60
N ARG A 62 39.83 -6.10 -34.51
CA ARG A 62 39.42 -6.89 -35.68
C ARG A 62 37.94 -6.74 -36.04
N GLY A 63 37.09 -6.38 -35.07
CA GLY A 63 35.64 -6.39 -35.26
C GLY A 63 35.06 -7.79 -35.45
N LEU A 64 33.78 -7.84 -35.83
CA LEU A 64 32.98 -9.06 -35.99
C LEU A 64 32.65 -9.32 -37.47
N GLY A 65 33.02 -10.49 -37.96
CA GLY A 65 32.59 -11.04 -39.26
C GLY A 65 31.45 -12.05 -39.13
N GLY A 66 31.14 -12.49 -37.91
CA GLY A 66 30.06 -13.38 -37.55
C GLY A 66 29.88 -13.42 -36.04
N ASN A 67 29.01 -14.30 -35.53
CA ASN A 67 28.83 -14.46 -34.08
C ASN A 67 30.12 -14.95 -33.43
N VAL A 68 30.44 -14.41 -32.25
CA VAL A 68 31.64 -14.76 -31.47
C VAL A 68 31.27 -15.21 -30.07
N GLU A 69 31.88 -16.32 -29.66
CA GLU A 69 31.76 -16.86 -28.31
C GLU A 69 33.13 -17.03 -27.65
N PHE A 70 33.24 -16.61 -26.40
CA PHE A 70 34.42 -16.77 -25.55
C PHE A 70 34.10 -17.70 -24.37
N PRO A 71 34.36 -19.01 -24.48
CA PRO A 71 34.31 -19.92 -23.35
C PRO A 71 35.51 -19.68 -22.41
N ILE A 72 35.25 -19.26 -21.18
CA ILE A 72 36.28 -18.85 -20.22
C ILE A 72 36.54 -19.97 -19.20
N ALA A 73 37.80 -20.43 -19.09
CA ALA A 73 38.20 -21.39 -18.07
C ALA A 73 38.13 -20.78 -16.65
N GLN A 74 37.95 -21.62 -15.63
CA GLN A 74 37.77 -21.17 -14.24
C GLN A 74 39.08 -20.66 -13.62
N PHE A 75 39.37 -19.38 -13.82
CA PHE A 75 40.49 -18.67 -13.19
C PHE A 75 40.08 -17.28 -12.70
N VAL A 76 41.00 -16.61 -12.01
CA VAL A 76 40.93 -15.17 -11.73
C VAL A 76 41.76 -14.45 -12.79
N TYR A 77 41.09 -13.62 -13.58
CA TYR A 77 41.72 -12.79 -14.61
C TYR A 77 41.81 -11.36 -14.08
N SER A 78 43.03 -10.90 -13.82
CA SER A 78 43.29 -9.52 -13.39
C SER A 78 43.40 -8.58 -14.59
N GLY A 79 42.84 -7.39 -14.47
CA GLY A 79 42.90 -6.32 -15.45
C GLY A 79 41.53 -5.95 -16.03
N PRO A 80 41.35 -4.69 -16.46
CA PRO A 80 40.08 -4.22 -17.00
C PRO A 80 39.79 -4.84 -18.37
N VAL A 81 38.53 -5.20 -18.60
CA VAL A 81 38.04 -5.65 -19.90
C VAL A 81 37.21 -4.54 -20.52
N ALA A 82 37.62 -4.03 -21.69
CA ALA A 82 36.94 -2.92 -22.35
C ALA A 82 36.64 -3.24 -23.82
N LEU A 83 35.36 -3.19 -24.19
CA LEU A 83 34.89 -3.21 -25.58
C LEU A 83 34.52 -1.79 -25.99
N ARG A 84 35.11 -1.30 -27.08
CA ARG A 84 34.94 0.08 -27.55
C ARG A 84 34.70 0.09 -29.05
N SER A 85 33.49 0.49 -29.44
CA SER A 85 33.10 0.65 -30.85
C SER A 85 33.43 -0.55 -31.74
N VAL A 86 33.16 -1.77 -31.25
CA VAL A 86 33.47 -3.00 -32.02
C VAL A 86 32.68 -3.01 -33.33
N ALA A 87 33.39 -3.00 -34.45
CA ALA A 87 32.80 -3.05 -35.79
C ALA A 87 31.99 -4.35 -35.98
N GLY A 88 30.86 -4.27 -36.67
CA GLY A 88 29.96 -5.41 -36.90
C GLY A 88 29.06 -5.78 -35.72
N SER A 89 29.22 -5.17 -34.55
CA SER A 89 28.45 -5.50 -33.32
C SER A 89 26.94 -5.29 -33.42
N ARG A 90 26.47 -4.44 -34.35
CA ARG A 90 25.03 -4.29 -34.62
C ARG A 90 24.40 -5.51 -35.33
N ASN A 91 25.22 -6.29 -36.05
CA ASN A 91 24.75 -7.42 -36.87
C ASN A 91 25.02 -8.78 -36.21
N TYR A 92 26.05 -8.85 -35.35
CA TYR A 92 26.52 -10.10 -34.77
C TYR A 92 26.61 -10.03 -33.25
N THR A 93 26.47 -11.18 -32.59
CA THR A 93 26.51 -11.27 -31.12
C THR A 93 27.91 -11.58 -30.61
N THR A 94 28.26 -11.02 -29.45
CA THR A 94 29.45 -11.42 -28.68
C THR A 94 29.02 -12.00 -27.34
N ARG A 95 29.47 -13.21 -27.00
CA ARG A 95 29.10 -13.89 -25.74
C ARG A 95 30.35 -14.23 -24.91
N PHE A 96 30.40 -13.75 -23.67
CA PHE A 96 31.37 -14.15 -22.65
C PHE A 96 30.68 -15.07 -21.64
N LEU A 97 31.12 -16.33 -21.56
CA LEU A 97 30.49 -17.34 -20.71
C LEU A 97 31.50 -18.37 -20.19
N PRO A 98 31.24 -19.05 -19.06
CA PRO A 98 32.16 -20.05 -18.55
C PRO A 98 32.24 -21.25 -19.48
N LYS A 99 33.44 -21.83 -19.59
CA LYS A 99 33.67 -23.12 -20.24
C LYS A 99 33.02 -24.27 -19.46
N SER A 100 32.99 -24.18 -18.14
CA SER A 100 32.35 -25.16 -17.24
C SER A 100 31.83 -24.47 -15.97
N THR A 101 32.72 -23.87 -15.20
CA THR A 101 32.43 -23.15 -13.95
C THR A 101 32.75 -21.66 -14.11
N GLY A 102 32.00 -20.79 -13.43
CA GLY A 102 32.16 -19.33 -13.49
C GLY A 102 33.57 -18.83 -13.15
N ALA A 103 34.16 -18.06 -14.05
CA ALA A 103 35.44 -17.38 -13.84
C ALA A 103 35.26 -16.02 -13.11
N THR A 104 36.36 -15.48 -12.57
CA THR A 104 36.38 -14.16 -11.94
C THR A 104 37.17 -13.18 -12.78
N ILE A 105 36.58 -12.02 -13.07
CA ILE A 105 37.21 -10.86 -13.68
C ILE A 105 37.44 -9.83 -12.56
N ASP A 106 38.70 -9.56 -12.27
CA ASP A 106 39.13 -8.64 -11.22
C ASP A 106 39.69 -7.37 -11.86
N ALA A 107 39.09 -6.22 -11.56
CA ALA A 107 39.53 -4.94 -12.11
C ALA A 107 40.93 -4.51 -11.66
N GLY A 108 41.47 -5.08 -10.57
CA GLY A 108 42.78 -4.69 -10.05
C GLY A 108 42.87 -3.23 -9.62
N GLY A 109 41.75 -2.61 -9.22
CA GLY A 109 41.65 -1.18 -8.92
C GLY A 109 41.25 -0.30 -10.11
N ALA A 110 41.05 -0.86 -11.31
CA ALA A 110 40.56 -0.09 -12.45
C ALA A 110 39.11 0.39 -12.26
N ARG A 111 38.74 1.42 -13.02
CA ARG A 111 37.40 2.04 -12.97
C ARG A 111 36.26 1.08 -13.34
N TYR A 112 36.51 0.13 -14.23
CA TYR A 112 35.53 -0.90 -14.60
C TYR A 112 36.22 -2.25 -14.68
N ALA A 113 35.60 -3.30 -14.12
CA ALA A 113 36.07 -4.66 -14.36
C ALA A 113 35.71 -5.08 -15.79
N PHE A 114 34.51 -4.72 -16.25
CA PHE A 114 34.04 -4.95 -17.61
C PHE A 114 33.23 -3.75 -18.12
N SER A 115 33.65 -3.15 -19.24
CA SER A 115 32.96 -2.01 -19.84
C SER A 115 32.67 -2.24 -21.32
N VAL A 116 31.43 -1.94 -21.73
CA VAL A 116 30.96 -1.95 -23.12
C VAL A 116 30.56 -0.52 -23.49
N GLU A 117 31.18 0.03 -24.52
CA GLU A 117 30.95 1.40 -24.98
C GLU A 117 30.76 1.41 -26.50
N SER A 118 29.66 2.00 -26.99
CA SER A 118 29.31 2.04 -28.41
C SER A 118 29.35 0.67 -29.10
N THR A 119 29.07 -0.41 -28.37
CA THR A 119 29.20 -1.79 -28.83
C THR A 119 27.92 -2.57 -28.50
N HIS A 120 27.35 -3.24 -29.48
CA HIS A 120 25.97 -3.76 -29.41
C HIS A 120 25.97 -5.29 -29.29
N ASN A 121 24.83 -5.88 -28.90
CA ASN A 121 24.62 -7.33 -28.86
C ASN A 121 25.65 -8.12 -28.01
N VAL A 122 26.05 -7.55 -26.86
CA VAL A 122 27.01 -8.18 -25.94
C VAL A 122 26.29 -8.91 -24.81
N THR A 123 26.60 -10.19 -24.65
CA THR A 123 26.14 -11.02 -23.53
C THR A 123 27.30 -11.38 -22.60
N VAL A 124 27.06 -11.25 -21.30
CA VAL A 124 27.96 -11.69 -20.23
C VAL A 124 27.18 -12.61 -19.31
N GLN A 125 27.64 -13.85 -19.15
CA GLN A 125 26.87 -14.90 -18.50
C GLN A 125 27.66 -15.68 -17.46
N ASN A 126 27.11 -15.88 -16.26
CA ASN A 126 27.65 -16.75 -15.20
C ASN A 126 29.12 -16.47 -14.82
N LEU A 127 29.48 -15.18 -14.73
CA LEU A 127 30.82 -14.73 -14.33
C LEU A 127 30.76 -13.87 -13.06
N ARG A 128 31.88 -13.80 -12.36
CA ARG A 128 32.07 -12.91 -11.20
C ARG A 128 32.90 -11.69 -11.60
N PHE A 129 32.47 -10.51 -11.18
CA PHE A 129 33.16 -9.22 -11.39
C PHE A 129 33.48 -8.60 -10.03
N GLN A 130 34.72 -8.15 -9.83
CA GLN A 130 35.16 -7.54 -8.57
C GLN A 130 36.34 -6.59 -8.75
N GLY A 131 36.86 -6.06 -7.64
CA GLY A 131 38.14 -5.34 -7.61
C GLY A 131 38.08 -3.87 -8.00
N VAL A 132 36.87 -3.31 -8.13
CA VAL A 132 36.62 -1.87 -8.35
C VAL A 132 36.63 -1.12 -7.01
N ARG A 133 37.21 0.09 -6.97
CA ARG A 133 37.50 0.78 -5.69
C ARG A 133 37.03 2.21 -5.51
N ASP A 134 36.80 2.94 -6.60
CA ASP A 134 36.58 4.39 -6.53
C ASP A 134 35.15 4.82 -6.87
N THR A 135 34.73 5.97 -6.34
CA THR A 135 33.47 6.63 -6.73
C THR A 135 33.42 6.85 -8.24
N GLY A 136 32.29 6.50 -8.87
CA GLY A 136 32.13 6.59 -10.33
C GLY A 136 32.73 5.41 -11.11
N SER A 137 33.23 4.39 -10.41
CA SER A 137 33.57 3.06 -10.93
C SER A 137 32.37 2.11 -10.89
N ALA A 138 32.41 1.04 -11.69
CA ALA A 138 31.39 -0.01 -11.64
C ALA A 138 31.96 -1.39 -11.97
N CYS A 139 31.46 -2.48 -11.35
CA CYS A 139 31.89 -3.83 -11.74
C CYS A 139 31.61 -4.08 -13.23
N ILE A 140 30.41 -3.73 -13.69
CA ILE A 140 30.02 -3.78 -15.10
C ILE A 140 29.48 -2.42 -15.52
N ARG A 141 29.90 -1.93 -16.70
CA ARG A 141 29.32 -0.76 -17.36
C ARG A 141 28.88 -1.04 -18.79
N PHE A 142 27.69 -0.59 -19.15
CA PHE A 142 27.24 -0.46 -20.54
C PHE A 142 26.95 1.02 -20.83
N ALA A 143 27.48 1.55 -21.92
CA ALA A 143 27.29 2.94 -22.32
C ALA A 143 27.03 3.03 -23.83
N ASP A 144 25.99 3.79 -24.22
CA ASP A 144 25.70 4.09 -25.63
C ASP A 144 25.60 2.81 -26.48
N SER A 145 24.95 1.78 -25.95
CA SER A 145 24.97 0.40 -26.48
C SER A 145 23.58 -0.21 -26.49
N ASP A 146 23.32 -1.09 -27.46
CA ASP A 146 22.00 -1.73 -27.64
C ASP A 146 22.08 -3.25 -27.37
N SER A 147 20.98 -3.81 -26.87
CA SER A 147 20.79 -5.27 -26.72
C SER A 147 21.85 -5.94 -25.83
N GLY A 148 22.24 -5.27 -24.75
CA GLY A 148 23.13 -5.83 -23.73
C GLY A 148 22.42 -6.83 -22.83
N LEU A 149 23.05 -7.97 -22.53
CA LEU A 149 22.53 -8.97 -21.59
C LEU A 149 23.58 -9.30 -20.52
N VAL A 150 23.20 -9.11 -19.26
CA VAL A 150 23.94 -9.61 -18.10
C VAL A 150 23.10 -10.67 -17.41
N TRP A 151 23.58 -11.91 -17.39
CA TRP A 151 22.78 -13.06 -16.96
C TRP A 151 23.56 -13.92 -15.96
N THR A 152 22.93 -14.28 -14.83
CA THR A 152 23.53 -15.12 -13.78
C THR A 152 24.89 -14.65 -13.25
N CYS A 153 25.21 -13.37 -13.41
CA CYS A 153 26.49 -12.81 -13.01
C CYS A 153 26.48 -12.39 -11.53
N ARG A 154 27.67 -12.37 -10.91
CA ARG A 154 27.88 -11.85 -9.56
C ARG A 154 28.80 -10.64 -9.59
N MET A 155 28.30 -9.49 -9.18
CA MET A 155 29.05 -8.24 -9.09
C MET A 155 29.34 -7.96 -7.62
N VAL A 156 30.62 -7.92 -7.25
CA VAL A 156 31.06 -7.65 -5.88
C VAL A 156 31.86 -6.37 -5.83
N SER A 157 31.27 -5.36 -5.20
CA SER A 157 31.84 -4.03 -5.07
C SER A 157 32.26 -3.73 -3.64
N ASP A 158 33.23 -2.84 -3.46
CA ASP A 158 33.66 -2.37 -2.15
C ASP A 158 32.85 -1.14 -1.69
N SER A 159 33.43 -0.30 -0.81
CA SER A 159 32.73 0.83 -0.22
C SER A 159 32.46 1.99 -1.17
N ALA A 160 33.06 2.11 -2.35
CA ALA A 160 32.87 3.30 -3.19
C ALA A 160 32.48 3.05 -4.66
N ALA A 161 32.37 1.80 -5.10
CA ALA A 161 32.03 1.51 -6.49
C ALA A 161 30.60 0.98 -6.69
N THR A 162 30.03 1.21 -7.88
CA THR A 162 28.70 0.70 -8.28
C THR A 162 28.76 -0.77 -8.70
N GLY A 163 27.69 -1.54 -8.50
CA GLY A 163 27.60 -2.90 -9.03
C GLY A 163 27.49 -2.90 -10.55
N LEU A 164 26.33 -2.47 -11.05
CA LEU A 164 26.03 -2.33 -12.47
C LEU A 164 25.70 -0.89 -12.81
N ARG A 165 26.32 -0.34 -13.86
CA ARG A 165 25.96 0.96 -14.41
C ARG A 165 25.60 0.84 -15.88
N VAL A 166 24.48 1.43 -16.27
CA VAL A 166 24.03 1.47 -17.66
C VAL A 166 23.64 2.90 -18.01
N ASP A 167 24.30 3.47 -19.01
CA ASP A 167 24.10 4.84 -19.47
C ASP A 167 23.66 4.83 -20.95
N ARG A 168 22.56 5.49 -21.29
CA ARG A 168 22.09 5.68 -22.69
C ARG A 168 22.02 4.38 -23.51
N ALA A 169 21.56 3.30 -22.88
CA ALA A 169 21.43 2.00 -23.53
C ALA A 169 20.00 1.75 -24.02
N LEU A 170 19.86 0.99 -25.10
CA LEU A 170 18.60 0.49 -25.60
C LEU A 170 18.49 -1.02 -25.37
N ASN A 171 17.30 -1.51 -25.00
CA ASN A 171 17.01 -2.95 -24.96
C ASN A 171 17.95 -3.73 -24.01
N PHE A 172 18.33 -3.14 -22.87
CA PHE A 172 19.25 -3.76 -21.92
C PHE A 172 18.50 -4.72 -20.98
N ARG A 173 19.06 -5.90 -20.73
CA ARG A 173 18.50 -6.90 -19.81
C ARG A 173 19.52 -7.31 -18.75
N LEU A 174 19.09 -7.23 -17.48
CA LEU A 174 19.73 -7.88 -16.35
C LEU A 174 18.84 -9.03 -15.86
N ASP A 175 19.36 -10.26 -15.80
CA ASP A 175 18.57 -11.43 -15.37
C ASP A 175 19.35 -12.29 -14.37
N SER A 176 18.66 -12.75 -13.32
CA SER A 176 19.11 -13.78 -12.37
C SER A 176 20.49 -13.48 -11.75
N SER A 177 20.84 -12.19 -11.67
CA SER A 177 22.17 -11.73 -11.29
C SER A 177 22.18 -11.18 -9.87
N ARG A 178 23.33 -11.24 -9.21
CA ARG A 178 23.51 -10.76 -7.84
C ARG A 178 24.50 -9.62 -7.79
N VAL A 179 24.08 -8.52 -7.18
CA VAL A 179 24.96 -7.43 -6.76
C VAL A 179 25.19 -7.55 -5.25
N GLN A 180 26.43 -7.44 -4.79
CA GLN A 180 26.79 -7.55 -3.38
C GLN A 180 27.90 -6.56 -3.03
N GLY A 181 27.82 -5.92 -1.87
CA GLY A 181 28.89 -5.03 -1.41
C GLY A 181 28.37 -3.82 -0.64
N ALA A 182 29.25 -3.20 0.16
CA ALA A 182 28.88 -2.15 1.09
C ALA A 182 28.47 -0.84 0.40
N MET A 183 29.10 -0.43 -0.71
CA MET A 183 28.67 0.72 -1.54
C MET A 183 28.27 1.96 -0.71
N ARG A 184 29.16 2.35 0.22
CA ARG A 184 28.96 3.36 1.27
C ARG A 184 29.14 4.80 0.79
N ALA A 185 29.89 5.03 -0.28
CA ALA A 185 30.20 6.38 -0.74
C ALA A 185 28.98 7.05 -1.40
N SER A 186 28.92 8.38 -1.29
CA SER A 186 27.96 9.18 -2.03
C SER A 186 28.08 8.90 -3.54
N GLY A 187 26.97 8.57 -4.19
CA GLY A 187 26.94 8.22 -5.62
C GLY A 187 27.22 6.74 -5.96
N SER A 188 27.56 5.89 -4.98
CA SER A 188 27.60 4.43 -5.18
C SER A 188 26.19 3.85 -5.26
N ARG A 189 25.95 2.91 -6.18
CA ARG A 189 24.65 2.29 -6.40
C ARG A 189 24.79 0.77 -6.52
N GLY A 190 23.76 0.01 -6.15
CA GLY A 190 23.70 -1.39 -6.55
C GLY A 190 23.59 -1.51 -8.07
N ILE A 191 22.52 -0.94 -8.61
CA ILE A 191 22.27 -0.80 -10.04
C ILE A 191 21.91 0.65 -10.35
N ASP A 192 22.47 1.20 -11.42
CA ASP A 192 22.22 2.57 -11.87
C ASP A 192 21.91 2.61 -13.37
N PHE A 193 20.70 3.06 -13.71
CA PHE A 193 20.23 3.28 -15.08
C PHE A 193 20.08 4.77 -15.35
N ARG A 194 20.69 5.26 -16.44
CA ARG A 194 20.63 6.66 -16.83
C ARG A 194 20.28 6.80 -18.30
N ASP A 195 19.23 7.55 -18.61
CA ASP A 195 18.79 7.84 -19.99
C ASP A 195 18.63 6.59 -20.87
N CYS A 196 18.22 5.46 -20.30
CA CYS A 196 18.07 4.19 -21.01
C CYS A 196 16.64 4.01 -21.57
N ARG A 197 16.46 3.12 -22.53
CA ARG A 197 15.13 2.77 -23.05
C ARG A 197 14.96 1.27 -23.17
N PHE A 198 13.77 0.79 -22.82
CA PHE A 198 13.45 -0.64 -22.80
C PHE A 198 14.46 -1.44 -21.98
N THR A 199 14.54 -1.10 -20.70
CA THR A 199 15.42 -1.80 -19.76
C THR A 199 14.59 -2.78 -18.94
N TRP A 200 15.08 -4.01 -18.82
CA TRP A 200 14.47 -4.99 -17.94
C TRP A 200 15.40 -5.55 -16.89
N VAL A 201 14.90 -5.68 -15.67
CA VAL A 201 15.59 -6.31 -14.54
C VAL A 201 14.74 -7.47 -14.01
N TYR A 202 15.29 -8.68 -14.05
CA TYR A 202 14.59 -9.92 -13.73
C TYR A 202 15.31 -10.75 -12.67
N ARG A 203 14.61 -11.20 -11.62
CA ARG A 203 15.10 -12.21 -10.65
C ARG A 203 16.45 -11.88 -10.01
N CYS A 204 16.74 -10.60 -9.80
CA CYS A 204 18.03 -10.14 -9.28
C CYS A 204 18.02 -9.97 -7.76
N SER A 205 19.19 -10.01 -7.11
CA SER A 205 19.31 -9.72 -5.67
C SER A 205 20.42 -8.70 -5.40
N ILE A 206 20.18 -7.69 -4.56
CA ILE A 206 21.13 -6.61 -4.25
C ILE A 206 21.38 -6.57 -2.75
N LEU A 207 22.55 -7.02 -2.31
CA LEU A 207 22.81 -7.27 -0.89
C LEU A 207 23.90 -6.36 -0.33
N GLY A 208 23.57 -5.66 0.76
CA GLY A 208 24.52 -4.90 1.57
C GLY A 208 24.86 -3.50 1.07
N THR A 209 24.19 -3.01 0.02
CA THR A 209 24.38 -1.65 -0.52
C THR A 209 23.95 -0.62 0.50
N LEU A 210 24.83 0.23 1.05
CA LEU A 210 24.42 1.18 2.09
C LEU A 210 23.76 2.45 1.52
N ASN A 211 24.03 2.87 0.28
CA ASN A 211 23.44 4.10 -0.28
C ASN A 211 22.09 3.85 -1.01
N THR A 212 22.09 3.64 -2.33
CA THR A 212 20.85 3.35 -3.08
C THR A 212 20.95 1.99 -3.75
N GLY A 213 19.97 1.11 -3.50
CA GLY A 213 19.89 -0.21 -4.12
C GLY A 213 19.78 -0.11 -5.64
N ILE A 214 18.68 0.51 -6.12
CA ILE A 214 18.43 0.75 -7.54
C ILE A 214 18.13 2.23 -7.79
N SER A 215 18.79 2.79 -8.79
CA SER A 215 18.63 4.16 -9.24
C SER A 215 18.24 4.17 -10.73
N ILE A 216 17.15 4.85 -11.07
CA ILE A 216 16.73 5.17 -12.44
C ILE A 216 16.63 6.69 -12.55
N VAL A 217 17.39 7.29 -13.45
CA VAL A 217 17.48 8.75 -13.56
C VAL A 217 17.49 9.20 -15.02
N GLY A 218 16.60 10.14 -15.36
CA GLY A 218 16.63 10.88 -16.62
C GLY A 218 16.18 10.05 -17.82
N GLY A 219 15.18 10.51 -18.56
CA GLY A 219 14.84 10.01 -19.91
C GLY A 219 14.51 8.52 -20.03
N ASN A 220 14.36 7.81 -18.90
CA ASN A 220 14.27 6.36 -18.89
C ASN A 220 12.86 5.91 -19.28
N ASP A 221 12.72 5.35 -20.48
CA ASP A 221 11.42 4.90 -20.97
C ASP A 221 11.27 3.37 -20.83
N ASN A 222 10.13 2.97 -20.25
CA ASN A 222 9.70 1.59 -20.16
C ASN A 222 10.66 0.69 -19.35
N VAL A 223 11.19 1.20 -18.25
CA VAL A 223 11.98 0.38 -17.32
C VAL A 223 11.04 -0.53 -16.56
N THR A 224 11.14 -1.83 -16.84
CA THR A 224 10.30 -2.86 -16.23
C THR A 224 11.14 -3.69 -15.29
N MET A 225 10.76 -3.71 -14.03
CA MET A 225 11.44 -4.53 -13.03
C MET A 225 10.49 -5.62 -12.56
N MET A 226 10.93 -6.87 -12.70
CA MET A 226 10.10 -8.04 -12.48
C MET A 226 10.83 -9.03 -11.57
N THR A 227 10.18 -9.38 -10.46
CA THR A 227 10.53 -10.49 -9.53
C THR A 227 11.82 -10.31 -8.70
N GLY A 228 11.67 -10.44 -7.38
CA GLY A 228 12.70 -10.94 -6.46
C GLY A 228 13.83 -9.99 -6.06
N ILE A 229 13.73 -8.70 -6.40
CA ILE A 229 14.73 -7.70 -6.03
C ILE A 229 14.64 -7.43 -4.54
N LYS A 230 15.68 -7.87 -3.84
CA LYS A 230 15.98 -7.73 -2.43
C LYS A 230 17.01 -6.62 -2.25
N THR A 231 16.71 -5.53 -1.54
CA THR A 231 17.64 -4.39 -1.31
C THR A 231 17.65 -3.95 0.17
N ALA A 232 18.82 -3.89 0.80
CA ALA A 232 19.02 -3.32 2.15
C ALA A 232 19.97 -2.12 2.05
N SER A 233 19.42 -0.91 1.90
CA SER A 233 20.11 0.35 1.58
C SER A 233 19.38 1.58 2.11
N ASP A 234 20.04 2.72 2.34
CA ASP A 234 19.38 3.96 2.78
C ASP A 234 18.17 4.33 1.89
N THR A 235 18.26 4.13 0.57
CA THR A 235 17.10 4.18 -0.34
C THR A 235 17.01 2.90 -1.16
N GLY A 236 15.96 2.10 -0.97
CA GLY A 236 15.76 0.84 -1.69
C GLY A 236 15.68 1.06 -3.20
N TYR A 237 14.71 1.87 -3.62
CA TYR A 237 14.41 2.13 -5.01
C TYR A 237 14.17 3.62 -5.26
N ARG A 238 14.88 4.19 -6.23
CA ARG A 238 14.79 5.61 -6.58
C ARG A 238 14.57 5.82 -8.07
N VAL A 239 13.52 6.55 -8.43
CA VAL A 239 13.20 6.96 -9.80
C VAL A 239 13.01 8.45 -9.88
N VAL A 240 13.69 9.07 -10.85
CA VAL A 240 13.67 10.52 -11.02
C VAL A 240 13.62 10.87 -12.51
N ASN A 241 12.71 11.78 -12.88
CA ASN A 241 12.61 12.36 -14.23
C ASN A 241 12.54 11.28 -15.32
N SER A 242 11.71 10.25 -15.11
CA SER A 242 11.50 9.18 -16.08
C SER A 242 10.08 9.31 -16.65
N PRO A 243 9.87 9.19 -17.98
CA PRO A 243 8.53 9.30 -18.56
C PRO A 243 7.58 8.20 -18.07
N ARG A 244 8.10 6.99 -17.83
CA ARG A 244 7.31 5.83 -17.41
C ARG A 244 8.11 4.86 -16.55
N MET A 245 7.45 4.26 -15.57
CA MET A 245 7.99 3.20 -14.73
C MET A 245 6.98 2.08 -14.53
N ALA A 246 7.45 0.84 -14.59
CA ALA A 246 6.67 -0.34 -14.19
C ALA A 246 7.48 -1.21 -13.22
N VAL A 247 6.89 -1.50 -12.06
CA VAL A 247 7.45 -2.42 -11.07
C VAL A 247 6.45 -3.53 -10.81
N ASP A 248 6.93 -4.75 -10.84
CA ASP A 248 6.16 -5.95 -10.55
C ASP A 248 6.98 -6.87 -9.63
N ASN A 249 6.36 -7.29 -8.52
CA ASN A 249 6.92 -8.26 -7.59
C ASN A 249 8.28 -7.82 -6.99
N LEU A 250 8.35 -6.54 -6.59
CA LEU A 250 9.49 -5.95 -5.88
C LEU A 250 9.39 -6.22 -4.37
N ALA A 251 10.52 -6.56 -3.74
CA ALA A 251 10.61 -6.81 -2.31
C ALA A 251 11.76 -6.01 -1.66
N VAL A 252 11.49 -4.77 -1.24
CA VAL A 252 12.49 -3.98 -0.50
C VAL A 252 12.55 -4.51 0.95
N HIS A 253 13.74 -4.86 1.45
CA HIS A 253 13.88 -5.36 2.82
C HIS A 253 15.21 -4.95 3.48
N GLY A 254 15.15 -4.60 4.77
CA GLY A 254 16.32 -4.21 5.58
C GLY A 254 16.14 -2.81 6.15
N ARG A 255 17.03 -2.37 7.05
CA ARG A 255 17.00 -1.02 7.64
C ARG A 255 17.27 0.05 6.57
N THR A 256 16.24 0.41 5.82
CA THR A 256 16.30 1.42 4.76
C THR A 256 15.61 2.69 5.23
N ASP A 257 16.15 3.87 5.02
CA ASP A 257 15.42 5.10 5.37
C ASP A 257 14.21 5.30 4.45
N TYR A 258 14.39 5.06 3.15
CA TYR A 258 13.39 5.22 2.11
C TYR A 258 13.18 3.91 1.34
N GLY A 259 11.93 3.45 1.21
CA GLY A 259 11.61 2.22 0.47
C GLY A 259 11.57 2.46 -1.04
N LEU A 260 10.45 2.99 -1.52
CA LEU A 260 10.19 3.36 -2.91
C LEU A 260 10.05 4.88 -3.02
N HIS A 261 10.92 5.51 -3.80
CA HIS A 261 10.99 6.96 -3.97
C HIS A 261 10.88 7.33 -5.45
N ILE A 262 9.75 7.93 -5.85
CA ILE A 262 9.43 8.28 -7.23
C ILE A 262 9.18 9.78 -7.35
N LEU A 263 9.92 10.44 -8.24
CA LEU A 263 9.90 11.88 -8.44
C LEU A 263 9.74 12.21 -9.93
N ASN A 264 8.81 13.11 -10.27
CA ASN A 264 8.60 13.63 -11.62
C ASN A 264 8.50 12.50 -12.66
N THR A 265 7.64 11.52 -12.36
CA THR A 265 7.42 10.34 -13.20
C THR A 265 5.93 10.27 -13.51
N PRO A 266 5.49 10.78 -14.67
CA PRO A 266 4.06 10.95 -14.98
C PRO A 266 3.27 9.66 -14.95
N LEU A 267 3.86 8.55 -15.44
CA LEU A 267 3.17 7.27 -15.58
C LEU A 267 3.86 6.20 -14.72
N VAL A 268 3.17 5.75 -13.68
CA VAL A 268 3.69 4.75 -12.74
C VAL A 268 2.73 3.57 -12.62
N CYS A 269 3.26 2.37 -12.79
CA CYS A 269 2.57 1.12 -12.51
C CYS A 269 3.30 0.34 -11.41
N ILE A 270 2.59 -0.05 -10.37
CA ILE A 270 3.13 -0.84 -9.26
C ILE A 270 2.27 -2.09 -9.08
N ASP A 271 2.86 -3.26 -9.20
CA ASP A 271 2.20 -4.54 -8.98
C ASP A 271 2.94 -5.36 -7.93
N SER A 272 2.15 -6.04 -7.08
CA SER A 272 2.60 -7.08 -6.17
C SER A 272 3.85 -6.71 -5.36
N THR A 273 3.93 -5.47 -4.87
CA THR A 273 5.13 -4.93 -4.25
C THR A 273 5.06 -4.97 -2.72
N LEU A 274 6.12 -5.47 -2.10
CA LEU A 274 6.31 -5.52 -0.65
C LEU A 274 7.49 -4.62 -0.25
N ILE A 275 7.25 -3.72 0.70
CA ILE A 275 8.28 -2.87 1.29
C ILE A 275 8.32 -3.17 2.78
N TYR A 276 9.46 -3.64 3.26
CA TYR A 276 9.63 -4.06 4.65
C TYR A 276 10.87 -3.45 5.33
N GLY A 277 10.71 -2.98 6.56
CA GLY A 277 11.83 -2.57 7.42
C GLY A 277 12.35 -1.15 7.18
N THR A 278 11.53 -0.26 6.60
CA THR A 278 11.89 1.14 6.40
C THR A 278 11.86 1.93 7.72
N ASN A 279 12.75 2.92 7.89
CA ASN A 279 12.83 3.77 9.10
C ASN A 279 12.07 5.10 8.96
N LYS A 280 12.13 5.78 7.80
CA LYS A 280 11.54 7.12 7.62
C LYS A 280 10.28 7.09 6.76
N GLN A 281 10.39 6.67 5.51
CA GLN A 281 9.27 6.71 4.56
C GLN A 281 9.27 5.45 3.69
N ALA A 282 8.19 4.66 3.77
CA ALA A 282 8.10 3.44 2.97
C ALA A 282 7.88 3.74 1.47
N VAL A 283 6.92 4.61 1.15
CA VAL A 283 6.60 5.02 -0.23
C VAL A 283 6.49 6.54 -0.30
N TYR A 284 7.20 7.13 -1.25
CA TYR A 284 7.11 8.54 -1.58
C TYR A 284 6.91 8.70 -3.08
N ILE A 285 5.83 9.36 -3.47
CA ILE A 285 5.48 9.63 -4.87
C ILE A 285 5.17 11.11 -5.01
N GLU A 286 5.83 11.76 -5.96
CA GLU A 286 5.63 13.18 -6.21
C GLU A 286 5.59 13.50 -7.71
N SER A 287 4.66 14.38 -8.08
CA SER A 287 4.46 14.82 -9.47
C SER A 287 4.19 13.64 -10.43
N CYS A 288 3.20 12.82 -10.08
CA CYS A 288 2.72 11.71 -10.90
C CYS A 288 1.33 12.03 -11.47
N ASP A 289 1.17 11.92 -12.79
CA ASP A 289 -0.10 12.23 -13.48
C ASP A 289 -1.06 11.04 -13.51
N SER A 290 -0.52 9.82 -13.43
CA SER A 290 -1.27 8.58 -13.34
C SER A 290 -0.44 7.51 -12.63
N LEU A 291 -0.94 7.11 -11.46
CA LEU A 291 -0.42 5.96 -10.71
C LEU A 291 -1.47 4.87 -10.73
N ASN A 292 -1.09 3.65 -11.11
CA ASN A 292 -1.91 2.47 -10.94
C ASN A 292 -1.18 1.42 -10.10
N SER A 293 -1.73 1.11 -8.93
CA SER A 293 -1.20 0.13 -8.01
C SER A 293 -2.19 -1.00 -7.79
N THR A 294 -1.83 -2.24 -8.11
CA THR A 294 -2.70 -3.41 -7.93
C THR A 294 -2.65 -3.95 -6.49
N ALA A 295 -1.44 -4.01 -5.93
CA ALA A 295 -1.16 -4.49 -4.60
C ALA A 295 0.16 -3.89 -4.10
N LEU A 296 0.08 -3.12 -3.02
CA LEU A 296 1.21 -2.50 -2.36
C LEU A 296 1.11 -2.73 -0.86
N MET A 297 2.08 -3.47 -0.33
CA MET A 297 2.17 -3.76 1.10
C MET A 297 3.41 -3.11 1.68
N MET A 298 3.21 -2.43 2.80
CA MET A 298 4.27 -1.83 3.61
C MET A 298 4.21 -2.45 5.00
N ALA A 299 5.36 -2.84 5.55
CA ALA A 299 5.46 -3.30 6.92
C ALA A 299 6.77 -2.85 7.59
N GLY A 300 6.75 -2.37 8.84
CA GLY A 300 8.00 -1.98 9.52
C GLY A 300 7.86 -0.99 10.67
N THR A 301 8.88 -0.18 10.90
CA THR A 301 8.90 0.87 11.94
C THR A 301 9.01 2.25 11.31
N ALA A 302 8.49 2.40 10.09
CA ALA A 302 8.69 3.60 9.30
C ALA A 302 7.81 4.71 9.85
N GLU A 303 8.35 5.89 10.13
CA GLU A 303 7.56 7.04 10.57
C GLU A 303 6.39 7.36 9.63
N ARG A 304 6.55 7.10 8.33
CA ARG A 304 5.51 7.33 7.31
C ARG A 304 5.36 6.12 6.37
N GLY A 305 4.11 5.74 6.12
CA GLY A 305 3.72 4.70 5.18
C GLY A 305 3.83 5.17 3.74
N ALA A 306 2.73 5.66 3.16
CA ALA A 306 2.68 6.17 1.80
C ALA A 306 2.39 7.66 1.78
N ARG A 307 3.26 8.45 1.14
CA ARG A 307 3.06 9.87 0.89
C ARG A 307 3.00 10.13 -0.61
N VAL A 308 1.89 10.72 -1.06
CA VAL A 308 1.61 11.06 -2.46
C VAL A 308 1.36 12.56 -2.54
N ILE A 309 2.17 13.26 -3.32
CA ILE A 309 2.21 14.72 -3.34
C ILE A 309 2.07 15.23 -4.77
N ARG A 310 1.27 16.29 -4.96
CA ARG A 310 1.09 16.96 -6.26
C ARG A 310 0.84 15.97 -7.40
N SER A 311 0.10 14.91 -7.11
CA SER A 311 -0.14 13.80 -8.03
C SER A 311 -1.63 13.65 -8.28
N ARG A 312 -2.04 13.23 -9.47
CA ARG A 312 -3.45 13.17 -9.86
C ARG A 312 -3.82 11.77 -10.29
N GLY A 313 -5.09 11.41 -10.11
CA GLY A 313 -5.60 10.14 -10.64
C GLY A 313 -4.88 8.90 -10.10
N CYS A 314 -4.39 8.96 -8.86
CA CYS A 314 -3.68 7.83 -8.26
C CYS A 314 -4.67 6.75 -7.84
N ASN A 315 -4.58 5.58 -8.44
CA ASN A 315 -5.41 4.42 -8.17
C ASN A 315 -4.64 3.37 -7.37
N PHE A 316 -5.17 3.00 -6.20
CA PHE A 316 -4.69 1.92 -5.36
C PHE A 316 -5.79 0.86 -5.21
N MET A 317 -5.64 -0.29 -5.86
CA MET A 317 -6.59 -1.40 -5.70
C MET A 317 -6.46 -2.06 -4.34
N ARG A 318 -5.24 -2.34 -3.87
CA ARG A 318 -4.97 -2.84 -2.51
C ARG A 318 -3.77 -2.17 -1.91
N LEU A 319 -4.00 -1.44 -0.82
CA LEU A 319 -2.97 -0.77 -0.04
C LEU A 319 -3.01 -1.27 1.41
N THR A 320 -1.92 -1.89 1.84
CA THR A 320 -1.79 -2.39 3.22
C THR A 320 -0.57 -1.77 3.88
N ILE A 321 -0.79 -1.11 5.01
CA ILE A 321 0.25 -0.45 5.81
C ILE A 321 0.19 -1.07 7.20
N GLN A 322 1.19 -1.87 7.55
CA GLN A 322 1.26 -2.61 8.82
C GLN A 322 2.46 -2.14 9.66
N SER A 323 2.21 -1.82 10.93
CA SER A 323 3.19 -1.46 11.95
C SER A 323 3.96 -0.14 11.76
N GLY A 324 4.04 0.65 12.84
CA GLY A 324 5.03 1.69 13.06
C GLY A 324 4.89 3.08 12.40
N PRO A 325 3.81 3.47 11.69
CA PRO A 325 3.75 4.82 11.14
C PRO A 325 3.16 5.83 12.12
N VAL A 326 3.86 6.96 12.24
CA VAL A 326 3.23 8.22 12.66
C VAL A 326 2.24 8.67 11.58
N ARG A 327 2.47 8.38 10.28
CA ARG A 327 1.48 8.69 9.22
C ARG A 327 1.26 7.52 8.29
N GLY A 328 0.01 7.05 8.15
CA GLY A 328 -0.36 5.94 7.27
C GLY A 328 -0.30 6.35 5.79
N LEU A 329 -1.45 6.75 5.23
CA LEU A 329 -1.55 7.28 3.87
C LEU A 329 -1.73 8.81 3.90
N GLU A 330 -0.88 9.54 3.19
CA GLU A 330 -0.96 10.98 3.02
C GLU A 330 -1.16 11.32 1.54
N LEU A 331 -2.27 11.99 1.22
CA LEU A 331 -2.55 12.59 -0.09
C LEU A 331 -2.48 14.11 0.07
N ASP A 332 -1.47 14.73 -0.54
CA ASP A 332 -1.13 16.15 -0.40
C ASP A 332 -1.18 16.82 -1.77
N HIS A 333 -2.04 17.83 -1.96
CA HIS A 333 -2.31 18.49 -3.25
C HIS A 333 -2.61 17.47 -4.37
N SER A 334 -3.31 16.39 -4.03
CA SER A 334 -3.43 15.20 -4.87
C SER A 334 -4.90 14.81 -5.16
N PRO A 335 -5.55 15.47 -6.14
CA PRO A 335 -6.97 15.28 -6.41
C PRO A 335 -7.30 14.00 -7.20
N ASN A 336 -8.57 13.59 -7.10
CA ASN A 336 -9.18 12.49 -7.87
C ASN A 336 -8.46 11.15 -7.68
N CYS A 337 -7.95 10.88 -6.48
CA CYS A 337 -7.35 9.58 -6.16
C CYS A 337 -8.45 8.55 -5.87
N LEU A 338 -8.23 7.31 -6.29
CA LEU A 338 -9.11 6.18 -5.99
C LEU A 338 -8.35 5.17 -5.12
N VAL A 339 -8.91 4.84 -3.97
CA VAL A 339 -8.42 3.79 -3.09
C VAL A 339 -9.53 2.77 -2.91
N ASP A 340 -9.39 1.63 -3.59
CA ASP A 340 -10.42 0.58 -3.59
C ASP A 340 -10.44 -0.18 -2.25
N SER A 341 -9.26 -0.57 -1.75
CA SER A 341 -9.09 -1.22 -0.46
C SER A 341 -7.86 -0.71 0.27
N LEU A 342 -8.07 -0.08 1.42
CA LEU A 342 -7.04 0.37 2.35
C LEU A 342 -7.11 -0.39 3.67
N GLN A 343 -5.95 -0.81 4.16
CA GLN A 343 -5.77 -1.25 5.54
C GLN A 343 -4.57 -0.52 6.16
N VAL A 344 -4.79 0.19 7.25
CA VAL A 344 -3.75 0.83 8.07
C VAL A 344 -3.81 0.24 9.47
N VAL A 345 -2.67 -0.20 9.99
CA VAL A 345 -2.56 -0.84 11.31
C VAL A 345 -1.47 -0.16 12.13
N ASN A 346 -1.74 0.03 13.43
CA ASN A 346 -0.88 0.66 14.45
C ASN A 346 -0.74 2.18 14.32
N VAL A 347 -1.87 2.91 14.29
CA VAL A 347 -1.90 4.35 14.60
C VAL A 347 -1.85 4.49 16.13
N ASP A 348 -0.65 4.37 16.72
CA ASP A 348 -0.45 4.20 18.18
C ASP A 348 0.40 5.32 18.81
N SER A 349 0.22 6.57 18.39
CA SER A 349 0.83 7.75 19.04
C SER A 349 -0.08 8.96 18.93
N ASP A 350 -0.09 9.87 19.90
CA ASP A 350 -0.98 11.04 19.90
C ASP A 350 -0.88 11.92 18.64
N THR A 351 0.27 11.91 17.95
CA THR A 351 0.49 12.63 16.70
C THR A 351 0.24 11.81 15.43
N ALA A 352 -0.20 10.56 15.58
CA ALA A 352 -0.34 9.65 14.47
C ALA A 352 -1.62 9.95 13.67
N ILE A 353 -1.51 9.87 12.34
CA ILE A 353 -2.63 10.04 11.42
C ILE A 353 -2.72 8.82 10.49
N GLY A 354 -3.85 8.09 10.51
CA GLY A 354 -4.05 6.93 9.65
C GLY A 354 -4.17 7.29 8.18
N VAL A 355 -5.07 8.22 7.87
CA VAL A 355 -5.26 8.81 6.53
C VAL A 355 -5.29 10.33 6.66
N LEU A 356 -4.39 10.99 5.95
CA LEU A 356 -4.33 12.45 5.82
C LEU A 356 -4.67 12.84 4.39
N LEU A 357 -5.75 13.61 4.24
CA LEU A 357 -6.12 14.29 3.00
C LEU A 357 -5.84 15.77 3.19
N ASP A 358 -4.91 16.33 2.43
CA ASP A 358 -4.62 17.76 2.43
C ASP A 358 -4.68 18.25 0.98
N SER A 359 -5.68 19.08 0.66
CA SER A 359 -5.90 19.56 -0.70
C SER A 359 -6.08 18.42 -1.73
N ALA A 360 -6.86 17.39 -1.38
CA ALA A 360 -7.05 16.18 -2.18
C ALA A 360 -8.51 15.98 -2.66
N PRO A 361 -9.15 16.97 -3.30
CA PRO A 361 -10.58 16.93 -3.61
C PRO A 361 -10.96 15.80 -4.57
N GLY A 362 -12.22 15.34 -4.46
CA GLY A 362 -12.78 14.30 -5.32
C GLY A 362 -12.21 12.90 -5.10
N SER A 363 -11.41 12.69 -4.06
CA SER A 363 -10.78 11.39 -3.79
C SER A 363 -11.78 10.40 -3.19
N VAL A 364 -11.69 9.12 -3.59
CA VAL A 364 -12.67 8.09 -3.23
C VAL A 364 -12.00 6.92 -2.54
N PHE A 365 -12.47 6.61 -1.33
CA PHE A 365 -12.08 5.44 -0.56
C PHE A 365 -13.26 4.47 -0.52
N ARG A 366 -13.19 3.36 -1.26
CA ARG A 366 -14.31 2.39 -1.29
C ARG A 366 -14.34 1.54 -0.03
N TRP A 367 -13.18 1.08 0.42
CA TRP A 367 -12.98 0.35 1.67
C TRP A 367 -11.74 0.86 2.38
N ALA A 368 -11.88 1.21 3.65
CA ALA A 368 -10.79 1.64 4.52
C ALA A 368 -10.94 1.02 5.91
N MET A 369 -9.97 0.22 6.33
CA MET A 369 -9.87 -0.27 7.71
C MET A 369 -8.67 0.36 8.38
N ILE A 370 -8.90 1.08 9.47
CA ILE A 370 -7.87 1.82 10.19
C ILE A 370 -7.89 1.36 11.64
N TYR A 371 -6.78 0.80 12.10
CA TYR A 371 -6.60 0.29 13.45
C TYR A 371 -5.51 1.08 14.16
N GLY A 372 -5.78 1.59 15.36
CA GLY A 372 -4.76 2.20 16.19
C GLY A 372 -5.30 2.72 17.50
N SER A 373 -4.45 2.84 18.52
CA SER A 373 -4.85 3.01 19.91
C SER A 373 -4.69 4.44 20.41
N TYR A 374 -3.96 5.29 19.69
CA TYR A 374 -3.71 6.68 20.05
C TYR A 374 -3.45 7.47 18.75
N GLY A 375 -4.27 8.48 18.41
CA GLY A 375 -4.13 9.34 17.22
C GLY A 375 -5.43 9.59 16.44
N THR A 376 -5.34 10.21 15.26
CA THR A 376 -6.48 10.52 14.37
C THR A 376 -6.55 9.49 13.24
N ALA A 377 -7.66 8.78 13.08
CA ALA A 377 -7.76 7.77 12.01
C ALA A 377 -7.87 8.42 10.64
N VAL A 378 -8.73 9.44 10.49
CA VAL A 378 -8.90 10.21 9.25
C VAL A 378 -8.86 11.69 9.55
N SER A 379 -7.99 12.42 8.85
CA SER A 379 -7.98 13.88 8.82
C SER A 379 -8.13 14.36 7.39
N ALA A 380 -9.05 15.29 7.14
CA ALA A 380 -9.18 15.93 5.84
C ALA A 380 -9.24 17.46 5.93
N SER A 381 -8.43 18.12 5.10
CA SER A 381 -8.38 19.56 4.92
C SER A 381 -8.48 19.92 3.44
N GLN A 382 -9.27 20.94 3.10
CA GLN A 382 -9.41 21.46 1.72
C GLN A 382 -9.69 20.37 0.67
N SER A 383 -10.41 19.31 1.06
CA SER A 383 -10.53 18.07 0.28
C SER A 383 -11.96 17.81 -0.20
N SER A 384 -12.63 18.88 -0.63
CA SER A 384 -14.03 18.91 -1.03
C SER A 384 -14.42 17.80 -2.03
N GLY A 385 -15.60 17.21 -1.86
CA GLY A 385 -16.11 16.12 -2.70
C GLY A 385 -15.44 14.77 -2.49
N SER A 386 -14.49 14.65 -1.56
CA SER A 386 -13.90 13.36 -1.20
C SER A 386 -14.89 12.50 -0.43
N ARG A 387 -14.78 11.17 -0.56
CA ARG A 387 -15.77 10.24 -0.02
C ARG A 387 -15.17 8.95 0.52
N PHE A 388 -15.66 8.55 1.69
CA PHE A 388 -15.39 7.24 2.30
C PHE A 388 -16.67 6.42 2.22
N VAL A 389 -16.66 5.37 1.39
CA VAL A 389 -17.83 4.52 1.13
C VAL A 389 -17.96 3.41 2.17
N HIS A 390 -16.86 2.83 2.64
CA HIS A 390 -16.86 1.90 3.77
C HIS A 390 -15.61 2.17 4.59
N ALA A 391 -15.75 2.91 5.68
CA ALA A 391 -14.66 3.09 6.62
C ALA A 391 -14.95 2.34 7.92
N ARG A 392 -13.92 1.72 8.48
CA ARG A 392 -13.97 1.07 9.78
C ARG A 392 -12.77 1.53 10.59
N VAL A 393 -13.04 2.22 11.68
CA VAL A 393 -12.01 2.69 12.60
C VAL A 393 -12.15 1.92 13.91
N HIS A 394 -11.04 1.35 14.37
CA HIS A 394 -10.94 0.67 15.66
C HIS A 394 -9.82 1.29 16.48
N GLY A 395 -10.15 1.89 17.62
CA GLY A 395 -9.14 2.59 18.40
C GLY A 395 -9.59 3.51 19.52
N ALA A 396 -8.66 3.85 20.41
CA ALA A 396 -8.75 5.08 21.19
C ALA A 396 -8.06 6.21 20.40
N ALA A 397 -8.68 7.38 20.33
CA ALA A 397 -8.12 8.57 19.70
C ALA A 397 -7.81 9.59 20.79
N ALA A 398 -6.72 10.33 20.66
CA ALA A 398 -6.35 11.36 21.64
C ALA A 398 -7.35 12.54 21.60
N ASP A 399 -7.79 12.94 20.40
CA ASP A 399 -8.73 14.04 20.19
C ASP A 399 -9.99 13.62 19.42
N ALA A 400 -9.86 13.18 18.16
CA ALA A 400 -10.98 12.70 17.34
C ALA A 400 -10.59 11.54 16.41
N ALA A 401 -11.48 10.55 16.23
CA ALA A 401 -11.24 9.46 15.29
C ALA A 401 -11.33 9.94 13.82
N ILE A 402 -12.27 10.83 13.52
CA ILE A 402 -12.38 11.55 12.25
C ILE A 402 -12.38 13.06 12.49
N SER A 403 -11.56 13.80 11.75
CA SER A 403 -11.46 15.26 11.82
C SER A 403 -11.51 15.90 10.43
N PHE A 404 -12.37 16.90 10.25
CA PHE A 404 -12.49 17.69 9.02
C PHE A 404 -12.31 19.18 9.29
N LEU A 405 -11.55 19.87 8.43
CA LEU A 405 -11.28 21.31 8.47
C LEU A 405 -11.39 21.91 7.07
N GLN A 406 -11.99 23.10 6.92
CA GLN A 406 -12.05 23.86 5.65
C GLN A 406 -12.44 23.02 4.42
N SER A 407 -13.35 22.07 4.59
CA SER A 407 -13.75 21.12 3.55
C SER A 407 -15.23 21.32 3.20
N SER A 408 -15.66 20.97 1.99
CA SER A 408 -17.09 21.08 1.63
C SER A 408 -17.55 19.92 0.76
N GLY A 409 -18.72 19.36 1.06
CA GLY A 409 -19.26 18.19 0.36
C GLY A 409 -18.45 16.91 0.55
N VAL A 410 -17.70 16.78 1.65
CA VAL A 410 -17.11 15.51 2.06
C VAL A 410 -18.24 14.59 2.53
N ARG A 411 -18.31 13.39 1.93
CA ARG A 411 -19.33 12.39 2.28
C ARG A 411 -18.69 11.18 2.93
N VAL A 412 -19.09 10.89 4.16
CA VAL A 412 -18.72 9.66 4.86
C VAL A 412 -19.97 8.79 4.91
N SER A 413 -20.02 7.72 4.11
CA SER A 413 -21.17 6.81 4.08
C SER A 413 -20.99 5.53 3.25
N PRO A 414 -21.33 4.34 3.81
CA PRO A 414 -21.40 3.97 5.24
C PRO A 414 -20.03 3.95 5.97
N CYS A 415 -20.02 4.14 7.29
CA CYS A 415 -18.79 4.08 8.09
C CYS A 415 -19.06 3.56 9.51
N SER A 416 -18.44 2.45 9.93
CA SER A 416 -18.52 2.00 11.32
C SER A 416 -17.35 2.54 12.14
N LEU A 417 -17.64 3.35 13.16
CA LEU A 417 -16.68 3.93 14.09
C LEU A 417 -16.83 3.26 15.46
N ILE A 418 -15.86 2.43 15.84
CA ILE A 418 -15.78 1.86 17.20
C ILE A 418 -14.62 2.58 17.88
N CYS A 419 -14.94 3.54 18.75
CA CYS A 419 -14.00 4.51 19.27
C CYS A 419 -14.06 4.57 20.81
N ASP A 420 -12.97 4.30 21.49
CA ASP A 420 -12.85 4.54 22.93
C ASP A 420 -12.17 5.91 23.16
N ALA A 421 -12.77 7.00 22.65
CA ALA A 421 -12.16 8.34 22.53
C ALA A 421 -13.05 9.49 23.02
N PRO A 422 -12.48 10.66 23.43
CA PRO A 422 -13.25 11.84 23.88
C PRO A 422 -14.24 12.35 22.83
N VAL A 423 -13.83 12.47 21.57
CA VAL A 423 -14.72 12.81 20.45
C VAL A 423 -14.58 11.76 19.34
N SER A 424 -15.68 11.33 18.73
CA SER A 424 -15.60 10.39 17.59
C SER A 424 -15.48 11.07 16.24
N VAL A 425 -16.30 12.09 15.99
CA VAL A 425 -16.27 12.85 14.73
C VAL A 425 -16.26 14.34 15.04
N ALA A 426 -15.28 15.06 14.50
CA ALA A 426 -15.14 16.49 14.64
C ALA A 426 -15.12 17.19 13.26
N LEU A 427 -16.01 18.17 13.08
CA LEU A 427 -16.04 19.06 11.92
C LEU A 427 -15.80 20.49 12.41
N GLY A 428 -14.75 21.14 11.91
CA GLY A 428 -14.40 22.52 12.26
C GLY A 428 -14.77 23.54 11.19
N ASP A 429 -14.18 24.73 11.28
CA ASP A 429 -14.53 25.92 10.52
C ASP A 429 -14.79 25.66 9.02
N SER A 430 -15.93 26.16 8.54
CA SER A 430 -16.32 26.14 7.12
C SER A 430 -16.52 24.74 6.52
N CYS A 431 -16.87 23.74 7.32
CA CYS A 431 -17.34 22.44 6.86
C CYS A 431 -18.78 22.53 6.31
N ASN A 432 -18.93 22.83 5.01
CA ASN A 432 -20.24 23.14 4.41
C ASN A 432 -20.77 22.02 3.52
N ASP A 433 -22.08 21.73 3.62
CA ASP A 433 -22.80 20.72 2.84
C ASP A 433 -22.25 19.29 2.99
N ASP A 434 -21.51 19.03 4.08
CA ASP A 434 -21.00 17.70 4.40
C ASP A 434 -22.15 16.77 4.80
N THR A 435 -21.99 15.47 4.48
CA THR A 435 -23.00 14.44 4.80
C THR A 435 -22.36 13.31 5.60
N LEU A 436 -22.85 13.15 6.83
CA LEU A 436 -22.51 12.08 7.75
C LEU A 436 -23.70 11.12 7.80
N THR A 437 -23.58 9.97 7.14
CA THR A 437 -24.72 9.05 7.10
C THR A 437 -24.35 7.59 7.12
N ARG A 438 -25.18 6.80 7.83
CA ARG A 438 -24.98 5.37 8.03
C ARG A 438 -23.72 5.08 8.82
N MET A 439 -23.56 5.85 9.91
CA MET A 439 -22.48 5.67 10.86
C MET A 439 -22.94 4.97 12.13
N THR A 440 -22.18 3.99 12.59
CA THR A 440 -22.29 3.46 13.95
C THR A 440 -21.18 4.08 14.78
N VAL A 441 -21.50 4.76 15.88
CA VAL A 441 -20.54 5.40 16.79
C VAL A 441 -20.73 4.82 18.18
N LEU A 442 -19.75 4.07 18.68
CA LEU A 442 -19.78 3.38 19.98
C LEU A 442 -18.58 3.78 20.85
N GLY A 443 -18.76 3.83 22.18
CA GLY A 443 -17.66 3.86 23.17
C GLY A 443 -17.12 5.25 23.55
N THR A 444 -17.78 6.33 23.15
CA THR A 444 -17.21 7.68 23.21
C THR A 444 -17.12 8.23 24.64
N THR A 445 -15.98 8.72 25.10
CA THR A 445 -15.80 9.15 26.49
C THR A 445 -16.32 10.56 26.78
N GLU A 446 -16.66 11.38 25.77
CA GLU A 446 -17.33 12.69 25.93
C GLU A 446 -18.46 12.92 24.90
N LYS A 447 -18.13 13.03 23.60
CA LYS A 447 -19.08 13.43 22.53
C LYS A 447 -19.08 12.45 21.35
N GLY A 448 -20.24 12.26 20.73
CA GLY A 448 -20.38 11.47 19.51
C GLY A 448 -19.92 12.23 18.26
N ILE A 449 -20.74 13.16 17.79
CA ILE A 449 -20.47 14.04 16.65
C ILE A 449 -20.41 15.48 17.15
N VAL A 450 -19.38 16.23 16.75
CA VAL A 450 -19.25 17.67 17.01
C VAL A 450 -19.07 18.38 15.68
N ALA A 451 -19.87 19.41 15.42
CA ALA A 451 -19.67 20.29 14.28
C ALA A 451 -19.73 21.76 14.72
N ALA A 452 -18.71 22.52 14.36
CA ALA A 452 -18.60 23.95 14.64
C ALA A 452 -18.58 24.77 13.34
N ASP A 453 -19.27 25.90 13.32
CA ASP A 453 -19.21 26.92 12.27
C ASP A 453 -19.45 26.33 10.86
N CYS A 454 -20.39 25.39 10.79
CA CYS A 454 -20.76 24.63 9.60
C CYS A 454 -22.09 25.10 9.02
N ARG A 455 -22.26 25.01 7.70
CA ARG A 455 -23.53 25.33 7.00
C ARG A 455 -24.06 24.14 6.22
N GLY A 456 -25.35 23.84 6.35
CA GLY A 456 -26.04 22.83 5.53
C GLY A 456 -25.67 21.38 5.82
N LEU A 457 -24.99 21.12 6.94
CA LEU A 457 -24.58 19.80 7.41
C LEU A 457 -25.77 18.83 7.44
N VAL A 458 -25.57 17.61 6.95
CA VAL A 458 -26.55 16.53 7.02
C VAL A 458 -26.02 15.41 7.91
N VAL A 459 -26.72 15.12 8.99
CA VAL A 459 -26.45 14.00 9.90
C VAL A 459 -27.65 13.06 9.84
N ALA A 460 -27.53 11.94 9.15
CA ALA A 460 -28.67 11.06 8.93
C ALA A 460 -28.41 9.55 9.01
N ASN A 461 -29.38 8.74 9.41
CA ASN A 461 -29.24 7.27 9.52
C ASN A 461 -28.04 6.84 10.38
N ASN A 462 -27.68 7.61 11.42
CA ASN A 462 -26.57 7.25 12.28
C ASN A 462 -27.07 6.63 13.59
N CYS A 463 -26.31 5.69 14.13
CA CYS A 463 -26.54 5.12 15.45
C CYS A 463 -25.40 5.54 16.39
N LEU A 464 -25.70 6.39 17.38
CA LEU A 464 -24.73 6.97 18.32
C LEU A 464 -25.00 6.52 19.75
N ARG A 465 -23.98 5.96 20.43
CA ARG A 465 -24.12 5.42 21.79
C ARG A 465 -22.87 5.58 22.62
N GLY A 466 -23.06 5.58 23.94
CA GLY A 466 -21.97 5.51 24.92
C GLY A 466 -21.29 6.83 25.22
N TRP A 467 -21.76 7.95 24.66
CA TRP A 467 -21.32 9.31 24.99
C TRP A 467 -21.63 9.68 26.44
N THR A 468 -20.84 10.56 27.04
CA THR A 468 -21.03 11.00 28.45
C THR A 468 -21.55 12.43 28.55
N ARG A 469 -21.40 13.23 27.49
CA ARG A 469 -21.83 14.64 27.38
C ARG A 469 -22.90 14.81 26.30
N SER A 470 -22.56 14.63 25.02
CA SER A 470 -23.51 14.88 23.93
C SER A 470 -23.44 13.83 22.82
N GLY A 471 -24.60 13.41 22.31
CA GLY A 471 -24.66 12.54 21.13
C GLY A 471 -24.21 13.30 19.89
N ILE A 472 -24.90 14.40 19.61
CA ILE A 472 -24.57 15.36 18.55
C ILE A 472 -24.46 16.75 19.18
N GLU A 473 -23.37 17.46 18.92
CA GLU A 473 -23.14 18.84 19.36
C GLU A 473 -22.89 19.74 18.15
N LEU A 474 -23.66 20.82 18.06
CA LEU A 474 -23.69 21.76 16.95
C LEU A 474 -23.43 23.16 17.49
N VAL A 475 -22.26 23.70 17.17
CA VAL A 475 -21.74 24.99 17.67
C VAL A 475 -21.79 25.98 16.51
N HIS A 476 -22.54 27.07 16.63
CA HIS A 476 -22.72 28.07 15.55
C HIS A 476 -23.16 27.49 14.19
N ALA A 477 -23.77 26.29 14.20
CA ALA A 477 -24.19 25.63 12.97
C ALA A 477 -25.36 26.38 12.30
N GLN A 478 -25.29 26.53 10.99
CA GLN A 478 -26.33 27.13 10.15
C GLN A 478 -27.08 26.07 9.35
N SER A 479 -28.39 25.97 9.57
CA SER A 479 -29.28 25.04 8.85
C SER A 479 -28.84 23.56 8.84
N PRO A 480 -28.48 22.96 10.00
CA PRO A 480 -28.20 21.53 10.08
C PRO A 480 -29.48 20.70 9.85
N ARG A 481 -29.34 19.55 9.18
CA ARG A 481 -30.41 18.59 8.90
C ARG A 481 -30.11 17.27 9.60
N ILE A 482 -30.96 16.89 10.55
CA ILE A 482 -30.76 15.75 11.45
C ILE A 482 -31.91 14.77 11.22
N TYR A 483 -31.67 13.65 10.54
CA TYR A 483 -32.74 12.74 10.10
C TYR A 483 -32.49 11.27 10.46
N TYR A 484 -33.52 10.52 10.88
CA TYR A 484 -33.40 9.07 11.03
C TYR A 484 -32.24 8.61 11.93
N ASN A 485 -31.79 9.41 12.89
CA ASN A 485 -30.70 8.99 13.77
C ASN A 485 -31.27 8.24 14.99
N THR A 486 -30.54 7.23 15.46
CA THR A 486 -30.78 6.57 16.75
C THR A 486 -29.69 7.01 17.72
N ILE A 487 -30.02 7.87 18.67
CA ILE A 487 -29.10 8.49 19.63
C ILE A 487 -29.47 8.02 21.03
N VAL A 488 -28.59 7.21 21.65
CA VAL A 488 -28.85 6.65 22.98
C VAL A 488 -27.82 7.14 23.98
N GLY A 489 -28.30 7.91 24.96
CA GLY A 489 -27.49 8.52 26.01
C GLY A 489 -27.16 7.57 27.16
N PRO A 490 -26.20 7.94 28.01
CA PRO A 490 -25.74 7.17 29.17
C PRO A 490 -26.70 7.35 30.37
N GLU A 491 -26.51 6.56 31.43
CA GLU A 491 -27.16 6.75 32.74
C GLU A 491 -26.37 7.71 33.65
N SER A 492 -25.68 8.70 33.08
CA SER A 492 -24.91 9.71 33.83
C SER A 492 -25.64 11.05 33.89
N ALA A 493 -25.29 11.87 34.88
CA ALA A 493 -25.78 13.23 34.97
C ALA A 493 -25.03 14.14 33.98
N GLY A 494 -25.79 14.95 33.23
CA GLY A 494 -25.28 16.13 32.55
C GLY A 494 -25.00 15.94 31.06
N TYR A 495 -26.00 16.30 30.25
CA TYR A 495 -26.00 16.86 28.89
C TYR A 495 -26.91 16.08 27.90
N ALA A 496 -26.88 16.44 26.61
CA ALA A 496 -28.02 16.32 25.70
C ALA A 496 -27.83 15.29 24.57
N GLY A 497 -28.94 14.68 24.11
CA GLY A 497 -28.91 13.82 22.93
C GLY A 497 -28.45 14.59 21.69
N VAL A 498 -29.11 15.72 21.43
CA VAL A 498 -28.67 16.72 20.45
C VAL A 498 -28.54 18.08 21.15
N TYR A 499 -27.39 18.71 21.01
CA TYR A 499 -27.07 19.99 21.62
C TYR A 499 -26.81 21.05 20.55
N PHE A 500 -27.66 22.08 20.51
CA PHE A 500 -27.47 23.28 19.72
C PHE A 500 -26.89 24.38 20.62
N PHE A 501 -25.66 24.79 20.35
CA PHE A 501 -24.98 25.87 21.06
C PHE A 501 -24.76 27.05 20.13
N ALA A 502 -25.34 28.19 20.50
CA ALA A 502 -25.26 29.45 19.77
C ALA A 502 -25.58 29.32 18.27
N ALA A 503 -26.62 28.55 17.92
CA ALA A 503 -27.02 28.33 16.54
C ALA A 503 -27.24 29.64 15.78
N GLU A 504 -26.86 29.66 14.50
CA GLU A 504 -26.95 30.85 13.65
C GLU A 504 -28.13 30.71 12.68
N GLY A 505 -29.16 31.54 12.87
CA GLY A 505 -30.39 31.52 12.08
C GLY A 505 -31.39 30.43 12.49
N THR A 506 -32.50 30.33 11.74
CA THR A 506 -33.66 29.46 12.05
C THR A 506 -33.87 28.33 11.05
N GLY A 507 -32.79 27.80 10.48
CA GLY A 507 -32.84 26.82 9.39
C GLY A 507 -32.64 25.36 9.79
N ALA A 508 -32.52 25.03 11.08
CA ALA A 508 -32.30 23.65 11.49
C ALA A 508 -33.54 22.78 11.23
N GLU A 509 -33.33 21.51 10.88
CA GLU A 509 -34.37 20.50 10.76
C GLU A 509 -34.00 19.25 11.56
N ALA A 510 -34.97 18.70 12.29
CA ALA A 510 -34.81 17.45 13.04
C ALA A 510 -36.05 16.58 12.84
N LYS A 511 -35.93 15.50 12.07
CA LYS A 511 -37.07 14.63 11.73
C LYS A 511 -36.74 13.15 11.83
N ASP A 512 -37.73 12.36 12.22
CA ASP A 512 -37.62 10.89 12.30
C ASP A 512 -36.45 10.39 13.15
N ASN A 513 -36.00 11.15 14.16
CA ASN A 513 -34.91 10.69 15.03
C ASN A 513 -35.45 10.00 16.28
N ILE A 514 -34.81 8.92 16.71
CA ILE A 514 -34.92 8.42 18.08
C ILE A 514 -33.83 9.09 18.92
N VAL A 515 -34.23 9.84 19.93
CA VAL A 515 -33.33 10.39 20.94
C VAL A 515 -33.75 9.85 22.30
N TRP A 516 -33.09 8.78 22.72
CA TRP A 516 -33.31 8.17 24.02
C TRP A 516 -32.30 8.72 25.03
N ASN A 517 -32.72 9.68 25.83
CA ASN A 517 -31.90 10.23 26.91
C ASN A 517 -32.21 9.53 28.25
N ARG A 518 -31.23 8.77 28.75
CA ARG A 518 -31.29 8.06 30.04
C ARG A 518 -30.64 8.84 31.19
N GLY A 519 -30.15 10.05 30.92
CA GLY A 519 -29.45 10.89 31.87
C GLY A 519 -30.37 11.51 32.92
N LEU A 520 -29.78 11.81 34.07
CA LEU A 520 -30.45 12.39 35.24
C LEU A 520 -30.43 13.92 35.20
N GLY A 521 -31.28 14.56 36.02
CA GLY A 521 -31.19 15.99 36.36
C GLY A 521 -31.35 16.95 35.18
N SER A 522 -30.28 17.65 34.81
CA SER A 522 -30.29 18.69 33.75
C SER A 522 -30.16 18.15 32.33
N SER A 523 -30.26 16.84 32.13
CA SER A 523 -30.16 16.19 30.82
C SER A 523 -31.43 16.44 29.98
N ALA A 524 -31.29 16.53 28.66
CA ALA A 524 -32.41 16.75 27.74
C ALA A 524 -32.24 15.98 26.42
N CYS A 525 -33.32 15.54 25.77
CA CYS A 525 -33.20 14.96 24.43
C CYS A 525 -32.67 16.03 23.47
N PHE A 526 -33.32 17.19 23.43
CA PHE A 526 -32.82 18.39 22.77
C PHE A 526 -32.41 19.47 23.77
N ARG A 527 -31.23 20.05 23.59
CA ARG A 527 -30.79 21.22 24.32
C ARG A 527 -30.43 22.34 23.36
N VAL A 528 -30.88 23.55 23.68
CA VAL A 528 -30.60 24.75 22.92
C VAL A 528 -30.10 25.81 23.89
N ASP A 529 -28.84 26.20 23.78
CA ASP A 529 -28.26 27.30 24.54
C ASP A 529 -27.89 28.40 23.54
N GLY A 530 -28.69 29.46 23.46
CA GLY A 530 -28.61 30.51 22.44
C GLY A 530 -29.92 30.72 21.65
N PRO A 531 -29.85 31.24 20.41
CA PRO A 531 -31.01 31.43 19.55
C PRO A 531 -31.72 30.10 19.25
N PHE A 532 -33.05 30.14 19.18
CA PHE A 532 -33.86 28.96 18.85
C PHE A 532 -33.65 28.56 17.37
N PRO A 533 -33.22 27.33 17.06
CA PRO A 533 -32.69 26.99 15.73
C PRO A 533 -33.76 26.56 14.72
N PHE A 534 -34.99 26.25 15.16
CA PHE A 534 -36.04 25.69 14.33
C PHE A 534 -37.07 26.74 13.89
N ALA A 535 -37.42 26.73 12.60
CA ALA A 535 -38.68 27.31 12.13
C ALA A 535 -39.89 26.46 12.58
N PRO A 536 -41.12 27.01 12.57
CA PRO A 536 -42.31 26.23 12.91
C PRO A 536 -42.44 24.97 12.04
N GLY A 537 -42.61 23.81 12.69
CA GLY A 537 -42.69 22.49 12.04
C GLY A 537 -41.37 21.93 11.49
N ALA A 538 -40.23 22.58 11.72
CA ALA A 538 -38.93 22.08 11.26
C ALA A 538 -38.38 20.93 12.13
N SER A 539 -38.82 20.84 13.38
CA SER A 539 -38.64 19.67 14.25
C SER A 539 -39.96 18.91 14.34
N ASP A 540 -40.04 17.68 13.85
CA ASP A 540 -41.26 16.86 13.88
C ASP A 540 -41.00 15.36 13.66
N TYR A 541 -41.95 14.49 14.02
CA TYR A 541 -41.85 13.03 13.87
C TYR A 541 -40.64 12.38 14.56
N ASN A 542 -40.12 12.98 15.62
CA ASN A 542 -39.05 12.39 16.43
C ASN A 542 -39.62 11.53 17.56
N ASP A 543 -38.86 10.59 18.12
CA ASP A 543 -39.13 10.01 19.43
C ASP A 543 -38.14 10.58 20.46
N LEU A 544 -38.63 11.50 21.29
CA LEU A 544 -37.86 12.22 22.29
C LEU A 544 -38.11 11.60 23.66
N TYR A 545 -37.40 10.50 23.96
CA TYR A 545 -37.65 9.71 25.16
C TYR A 545 -36.65 10.04 26.28
N ALA A 546 -37.11 10.79 27.28
CA ALA A 546 -36.35 11.10 28.49
C ALA A 546 -36.75 10.17 29.65
N SER A 547 -36.02 9.06 29.84
CA SER A 547 -36.38 8.02 30.82
C SER A 547 -35.66 8.13 32.17
N GLY A 548 -34.54 8.87 32.24
CA GLY A 548 -33.73 9.04 33.45
C GLY A 548 -34.17 10.16 34.40
N GLY A 549 -35.35 10.75 34.20
CA GLY A 549 -35.75 11.98 34.93
C GLY A 549 -35.13 13.27 34.38
N GLY A 550 -34.59 13.21 33.16
CA GLY A 550 -34.29 14.38 32.34
C GLY A 550 -35.54 14.99 31.69
N SER A 551 -35.35 15.76 30.62
CA SER A 551 -36.41 16.50 29.92
C SER A 551 -36.46 16.18 28.43
N VAL A 552 -37.62 16.33 27.81
CA VAL A 552 -37.75 16.23 26.33
C VAL A 552 -36.92 17.33 25.66
N ALA A 553 -37.02 18.56 26.17
CA ALA A 553 -36.21 19.66 25.67
C ALA A 553 -35.81 20.65 26.77
N ARG A 554 -34.72 21.36 26.54
CA ARG A 554 -34.30 22.55 27.30
C ARG A 554 -33.91 23.66 26.33
N VAL A 555 -34.41 24.86 26.57
CA VAL A 555 -34.07 26.06 25.80
C VAL A 555 -33.62 27.13 26.77
N ASN A 556 -32.32 27.44 26.77
CA ASN A 556 -31.65 28.24 27.78
C ASN A 556 -32.02 27.70 29.17
N ASP A 557 -32.53 28.56 30.05
CA ASP A 557 -32.95 28.16 31.41
C ASP A 557 -34.34 27.50 31.48
N THR A 558 -35.08 27.43 30.36
CA THR A 558 -36.45 26.89 30.33
C THR A 558 -36.44 25.38 30.10
N VAL A 559 -37.14 24.65 30.96
CA VAL A 559 -37.22 23.18 30.91
C VAL A 559 -38.60 22.73 30.41
N PHE A 560 -38.60 21.85 29.40
CA PHE A 560 -39.78 21.19 28.87
C PHE A 560 -39.70 19.71 29.23
N ALA A 561 -40.31 19.34 30.35
CA ALA A 561 -40.21 18.00 30.92
C ALA A 561 -40.84 16.93 30.00
N GLY A 562 -41.89 17.28 29.26
CA GLY A 562 -42.58 16.36 28.35
C GLY A 562 -43.07 17.05 27.07
N LEU A 563 -43.50 16.25 26.10
CA LEU A 563 -43.96 16.74 24.79
C LEU A 563 -45.10 17.76 24.88
N ALA A 564 -46.01 17.63 25.85
CA ALA A 564 -47.10 18.58 26.01
C ALA A 564 -46.60 20.01 26.27
N GLN A 565 -45.55 20.14 27.09
CA GLN A 565 -44.90 21.44 27.33
C GLN A 565 -44.09 21.87 26.11
N TRP A 566 -43.38 20.93 25.48
CA TRP A 566 -42.55 21.24 24.32
C TRP A 566 -43.35 21.80 23.14
N ARG A 567 -44.51 21.19 22.85
CA ARG A 567 -45.46 21.64 21.82
C ARG A 567 -46.09 23.00 22.11
N ALA A 568 -46.11 23.42 23.38
CA ALA A 568 -46.62 24.73 23.78
C ALA A 568 -45.60 25.86 23.59
N HIS A 569 -44.36 25.56 23.19
CA HIS A 569 -43.38 26.57 22.80
C HIS A 569 -43.92 27.40 21.59
N PRO A 570 -43.61 28.71 21.46
CA PRO A 570 -44.16 29.55 20.39
C PRO A 570 -43.90 29.05 18.95
N ALA A 571 -42.81 28.30 18.75
CA ALA A 571 -42.51 27.66 17.46
C ALA A 571 -43.31 26.38 17.20
N ALA A 572 -44.12 25.92 18.16
CA ALA A 572 -44.90 24.68 18.14
C ALA A 572 -44.11 23.47 17.58
N PRO A 573 -42.91 23.16 18.12
CA PRO A 573 -42.10 22.04 17.66
C PRO A 573 -42.75 20.70 17.98
N ASP A 574 -42.42 19.68 17.18
CA ASP A 574 -42.72 18.27 17.44
C ASP A 574 -44.22 17.92 17.59
N PRO A 575 -45.12 18.41 16.70
CA PRO A 575 -46.56 18.15 16.79
C PRO A 575 -46.93 16.66 16.66
N HIS A 576 -46.19 15.88 15.86
CA HIS A 576 -46.44 14.44 15.63
C HIS A 576 -45.45 13.52 16.36
N SER A 577 -44.44 14.10 17.03
CA SER A 577 -43.41 13.35 17.72
C SER A 577 -43.93 12.49 18.90
N LEU A 578 -43.16 11.48 19.26
CA LEU A 578 -43.37 10.55 20.35
C LEU A 578 -42.42 10.84 21.52
N SER A 579 -42.77 10.29 22.67
CA SER A 579 -41.92 10.26 23.87
C SER A 579 -42.22 8.95 24.59
N ARG A 580 -41.83 7.84 23.97
CA ARG A 580 -42.11 6.47 24.40
C ARG A 580 -40.84 5.64 24.42
N ASP A 581 -40.88 4.49 25.08
CA ASP A 581 -39.77 3.54 24.96
C ASP A 581 -39.70 3.05 23.50
N PRO A 582 -38.56 3.18 22.81
CA PRO A 582 -38.39 2.67 21.45
C PRO A 582 -38.53 1.15 21.35
N LEU A 583 -38.44 0.42 22.46
CA LEU A 583 -38.49 -1.05 22.52
C LEU A 583 -37.47 -1.70 21.57
N PHE A 584 -36.20 -1.40 21.79
CA PHE A 584 -35.11 -2.09 21.09
C PHE A 584 -35.03 -3.57 21.49
N VAL A 585 -34.52 -4.39 20.57
CA VAL A 585 -34.22 -5.80 20.86
C VAL A 585 -33.17 -5.89 22.00
N PRO A 586 -33.32 -6.79 23.00
CA PRO A 586 -32.36 -6.87 24.10
C PRO A 586 -30.92 -7.21 23.67
N GLY A 587 -29.92 -6.81 24.48
CA GLY A 587 -28.52 -7.22 24.33
C GLY A 587 -27.64 -6.29 23.49
N ASP A 588 -27.81 -4.97 23.65
CA ASP A 588 -27.14 -3.92 22.85
C ASP A 588 -27.41 -3.99 21.34
N ASN A 589 -28.52 -4.65 20.98
CA ASN A 589 -29.12 -4.60 19.67
C ASN A 589 -30.12 -3.43 19.64
N TYR A 590 -30.03 -2.55 18.65
CA TYR A 590 -30.95 -1.39 18.58
C TYR A 590 -31.73 -1.40 17.27
N HIS A 591 -31.94 -2.60 16.75
CA HIS A 591 -33.09 -2.87 15.90
C HIS A 591 -34.37 -2.73 16.72
N LEU A 592 -35.40 -2.19 16.10
CA LEU A 592 -36.73 -2.03 16.68
C LEU A 592 -37.35 -3.41 16.90
N ALA A 593 -38.00 -3.61 18.04
CA ALA A 593 -38.84 -4.79 18.24
C ALA A 593 -40.18 -4.63 17.50
N ALA A 594 -40.84 -5.75 17.23
CA ALA A 594 -42.13 -5.78 16.54
C ALA A 594 -43.22 -4.89 17.20
N ALA A 595 -43.14 -4.71 18.51
CA ALA A 595 -44.08 -3.90 19.29
C ALA A 595 -43.66 -2.42 19.44
N SER A 596 -42.55 -2.01 18.81
CA SER A 596 -42.03 -0.66 18.94
C SER A 596 -43.05 0.39 18.50
N PRO A 597 -43.23 1.49 19.27
CA PRO A 597 -44.07 2.61 18.87
C PRO A 597 -43.43 3.47 17.77
N CYS A 598 -42.13 3.28 17.47
CA CYS A 598 -41.42 4.02 16.42
C CYS A 598 -41.72 3.47 15.03
N ARG A 599 -42.35 2.29 14.94
CA ARG A 599 -42.68 1.64 13.68
C ARG A 599 -43.79 2.37 12.93
N ASP A 600 -43.65 2.44 11.61
CA ASP A 600 -44.63 3.00 10.67
C ASP A 600 -45.12 4.41 11.09
N SER A 601 -44.29 5.16 11.83
CA SER A 601 -44.69 6.37 12.54
C SER A 601 -43.91 7.61 12.10
N GLY A 602 -42.93 7.45 11.20
CA GLY A 602 -42.18 8.55 10.61
C GLY A 602 -42.80 9.08 9.32
N ILE A 603 -42.07 9.97 8.65
CA ILE A 603 -42.41 10.52 7.33
C ILE A 603 -41.30 10.29 6.31
N PRO A 604 -41.60 10.10 5.02
CA PRO A 604 -40.56 9.91 4.02
C PRO A 604 -39.77 11.20 3.78
N ILE A 605 -38.44 11.13 3.96
CA ILE A 605 -37.52 12.23 3.66
C ILE A 605 -36.77 11.92 2.36
N ALA A 606 -36.91 12.80 1.37
CA ALA A 606 -36.30 12.63 0.06
C ALA A 606 -34.77 12.46 0.14
N GLY A 607 -34.24 11.44 -0.53
CA GLY A 607 -32.80 11.14 -0.59
C GLY A 607 -32.31 10.06 0.39
N PHE A 608 -33.17 9.57 1.30
CA PHE A 608 -32.84 8.53 2.28
C PHE A 608 -33.73 7.30 2.08
N LEU A 609 -33.45 6.52 1.03
CA LEU A 609 -34.26 5.35 0.66
C LEU A 609 -33.93 4.07 1.44
N TYR A 610 -32.79 4.06 2.13
CA TYR A 610 -32.28 2.90 2.85
C TYR A 610 -31.82 3.32 4.24
N ASP A 611 -31.95 2.41 5.20
CA ASP A 611 -31.56 2.60 6.60
C ASP A 611 -30.04 2.35 6.84
N LEU A 612 -29.63 2.15 8.09
CA LEU A 612 -28.23 1.86 8.44
C LEU A 612 -27.73 0.54 7.85
N GLU A 613 -28.56 -0.50 7.74
CA GLU A 613 -28.21 -1.85 7.29
C GLU A 613 -28.41 -2.11 5.80
N LEU A 614 -28.95 -1.16 5.03
CA LEU A 614 -29.39 -1.25 3.61
C LEU A 614 -30.81 -1.79 3.43
N ASP A 615 -31.61 -1.89 4.48
CA ASP A 615 -33.01 -2.21 4.33
C ASP A 615 -33.76 -1.02 3.74
N GLN A 616 -34.66 -1.32 2.80
CA GLN A 616 -35.41 -0.29 2.08
C GLN A 616 -36.49 0.28 2.99
N ARG A 617 -36.50 1.60 3.15
CA ARG A 617 -37.52 2.30 3.93
C ARG A 617 -38.88 2.25 3.25
N ASP A 618 -39.95 2.16 4.04
CA ASP A 618 -41.30 2.32 3.51
C ASP A 618 -41.48 3.71 2.87
N ALA A 619 -42.11 3.73 1.71
CA ALA A 619 -42.22 4.95 0.90
C ALA A 619 -43.27 5.94 1.42
N LEU A 620 -44.13 5.52 2.36
CA LEU A 620 -45.23 6.31 2.90
C LEU A 620 -45.11 6.51 4.41
N SER A 621 -44.70 5.48 5.14
CA SER A 621 -44.61 5.46 6.60
C SER A 621 -43.34 4.76 7.04
N PRO A 622 -42.15 5.37 6.85
CA PRO A 622 -40.90 4.79 7.34
C PRO A 622 -40.89 4.75 8.87
N ASP A 623 -39.98 3.97 9.43
CA ASP A 623 -39.76 3.91 10.87
C ASP A 623 -38.99 5.16 11.35
N ILE A 624 -39.31 5.61 12.57
CA ILE A 624 -38.51 6.64 13.26
C ILE A 624 -37.19 5.97 13.70
N GLY A 625 -36.06 6.58 13.38
CA GLY A 625 -34.72 6.11 13.76
C GLY A 625 -33.88 5.52 12.63
N ALA A 626 -32.72 4.98 13.00
CA ALA A 626 -31.69 4.51 12.06
C ALA A 626 -31.96 3.12 11.47
N ASP A 627 -32.97 2.41 12.00
CA ASP A 627 -33.37 1.05 11.64
C ASP A 627 -34.74 1.10 10.95
N GLU A 628 -34.94 0.25 9.94
CA GLU A 628 -36.25 -0.03 9.37
C GLU A 628 -36.66 -1.47 9.74
N TYR A 629 -37.72 -1.61 10.54
CA TYR A 629 -38.19 -2.90 11.00
C TYR A 629 -38.68 -3.76 9.84
N THR A 630 -38.03 -4.91 9.65
CA THR A 630 -38.43 -5.92 8.67
C THR A 630 -39.07 -7.15 9.39
N PRO A 631 -40.38 -7.41 9.24
CA PRO A 631 -41.03 -8.56 9.87
C PRO A 631 -40.44 -9.89 9.40
N GLY A 632 -39.96 -10.71 10.34
CA GLY A 632 -39.23 -11.94 10.04
C GLY A 632 -37.72 -11.85 10.27
N ALA A 633 -37.20 -10.66 10.57
CA ALA A 633 -35.88 -10.48 11.16
C ALA A 633 -35.87 -10.84 12.66
N VAL A 634 -36.34 -12.03 13.04
CA VAL A 634 -36.03 -12.61 14.37
C VAL A 634 -34.86 -13.59 14.21
N SER A 635 -33.72 -13.13 14.73
CA SER A 635 -32.36 -13.67 14.58
C SER A 635 -31.78 -13.62 13.18
N GLU A 636 -31.54 -12.40 12.70
CA GLU A 636 -30.16 -12.02 12.50
C GLU A 636 -29.67 -11.38 13.82
N ALA A 637 -28.84 -11.96 14.70
CA ALA A 637 -27.41 -11.74 14.50
C ALA A 637 -27.13 -12.11 13.07
N GLN A 638 -26.77 -11.13 12.21
CA GLN A 638 -26.50 -11.30 10.77
C GLN A 638 -26.42 -12.78 10.42
N PRO A 639 -27.18 -13.43 9.50
CA PRO A 639 -26.76 -14.73 9.11
C PRO A 639 -25.33 -14.45 8.70
N ALA A 640 -24.47 -15.33 9.15
CA ALA A 640 -23.39 -15.66 8.31
C ALA A 640 -23.97 -16.20 6.97
N GLY A 641 -24.67 -15.37 6.20
CA GLY A 641 -24.63 -15.21 4.76
C GLY A 641 -23.51 -14.23 4.39
N ARG A 642 -22.55 -14.00 5.30
CA ARG A 642 -21.21 -14.49 5.00
C ARG A 642 -21.37 -15.83 4.28
N LEU A 643 -21.08 -15.84 2.97
CA LEU A 643 -20.37 -16.98 2.36
C LEU A 643 -19.60 -17.69 3.48
N PRO A 644 -19.74 -19.02 3.70
CA PRO A 644 -19.17 -19.70 4.85
C PRO A 644 -17.78 -19.15 5.17
N ARG A 645 -17.70 -18.24 6.16
CA ARG A 645 -16.48 -17.44 6.37
C ARG A 645 -15.88 -17.98 7.63
N PHE A 646 -14.89 -18.81 7.39
CA PHE A 646 -13.91 -19.17 8.37
C PHE A 646 -13.15 -17.90 8.79
N GLU A 647 -12.83 -17.75 10.07
CA GLU A 647 -11.83 -16.79 10.51
C GLU A 647 -10.70 -17.54 11.17
N LEU A 648 -9.48 -17.11 10.91
CA LEU A 648 -8.31 -17.67 11.56
C LEU A 648 -7.76 -16.63 12.51
N HIS A 649 -7.94 -16.87 13.81
CA HIS A 649 -7.39 -16.01 14.84
C HIS A 649 -5.99 -16.52 15.20
N GLY A 650 -4.99 -15.66 15.06
CA GLY A 650 -3.64 -15.96 15.53
C GLY A 650 -3.65 -15.98 17.05
N THR A 651 -3.37 -17.13 17.68
CA THR A 651 -3.09 -17.17 19.12
C THR A 651 -1.62 -16.82 19.40
N PRO A 652 -1.28 -16.30 20.58
CA PRO A 652 0.10 -15.97 20.95
C PRO A 652 1.07 -17.13 20.72
N ALA A 653 2.31 -16.79 20.32
CA ALA A 653 3.39 -17.71 19.91
C ALA A 653 3.69 -18.87 20.88
N SER A 654 3.32 -18.74 22.17
CA SER A 654 3.60 -19.72 23.21
C SER A 654 2.76 -21.02 23.14
N ARG A 655 1.70 -21.09 22.32
CA ARG A 655 0.78 -22.26 22.32
C ARG A 655 0.81 -23.15 21.07
N GLY A 656 1.52 -22.75 20.00
CA GLY A 656 1.73 -23.57 18.80
C GLY A 656 0.44 -23.99 18.05
N CYS A 657 -0.63 -23.21 18.16
CA CYS A 657 -1.92 -23.50 17.53
C CYS A 657 -2.54 -22.25 16.90
N ALA A 658 -3.56 -22.42 16.06
CA ALA A 658 -4.46 -21.35 15.63
C ALA A 658 -5.91 -21.75 15.92
N THR A 659 -6.76 -20.76 16.17
CA THR A 659 -8.19 -21.00 16.35
C THR A 659 -8.90 -20.68 15.05
N LEU A 660 -9.53 -21.69 14.47
CA LEU A 660 -10.43 -21.57 13.36
C LEU A 660 -11.83 -21.30 13.92
N VAL A 661 -12.32 -20.08 13.74
CA VAL A 661 -13.72 -19.78 14.01
C VAL A 661 -14.52 -20.26 12.82
N VAL A 662 -15.39 -21.24 13.06
CA VAL A 662 -16.26 -21.82 12.04
C VAL A 662 -17.63 -21.16 12.18
N GLY A 663 -18.08 -20.56 11.08
CA GLY A 663 -19.39 -19.91 11.06
C GLY A 663 -20.53 -20.90 11.32
N PRO A 664 -21.66 -20.42 11.88
CA PRO A 664 -22.84 -21.26 12.08
C PRO A 664 -23.34 -21.84 10.76
N GLY A 665 -23.88 -23.06 10.79
CA GLY A 665 -24.44 -23.75 9.60
C GLY A 665 -23.48 -24.69 8.84
N ILE A 666 -22.22 -24.81 9.25
CA ILE A 666 -21.29 -25.82 8.70
C ILE A 666 -21.54 -27.16 9.41
N SER A 667 -22.01 -28.16 8.67
CA SER A 667 -22.11 -29.56 9.12
C SER A 667 -21.36 -30.48 8.15
N GLY A 668 -20.82 -31.60 8.65
CA GLY A 668 -19.99 -32.51 7.86
C GLY A 668 -18.48 -32.28 8.01
N ARG A 669 -17.70 -32.89 7.11
CA ARG A 669 -16.22 -32.88 7.17
C ARG A 669 -15.65 -31.60 6.55
N LEU A 670 -14.81 -30.90 7.30
CA LEU A 670 -14.09 -29.70 6.90
C LEU A 670 -12.62 -30.01 6.61
N ASP A 671 -12.20 -29.87 5.36
CA ASP A 671 -10.80 -30.02 5.01
C ASP A 671 -10.05 -28.68 5.12
N VAL A 672 -8.98 -28.66 5.92
CA VAL A 672 -8.05 -27.54 6.09
C VAL A 672 -6.71 -27.92 5.47
N THR A 673 -6.19 -27.09 4.57
CA THR A 673 -4.88 -27.26 3.93
C THR A 673 -4.01 -26.05 4.23
N VAL A 674 -2.85 -26.24 4.84
CA VAL A 674 -1.83 -25.19 5.01
C VAL A 674 -0.80 -25.34 3.91
N ILE A 675 -0.47 -24.23 3.26
CA ILE A 675 0.37 -24.13 2.07
C ILE A 675 1.50 -23.15 2.38
N GLY A 676 2.75 -23.55 2.17
CA GLY A 676 3.90 -22.66 2.27
C GLY A 676 3.89 -21.58 1.19
N VAL A 677 4.63 -20.50 1.38
CA VAL A 677 4.82 -19.46 0.34
C VAL A 677 5.47 -19.99 -0.95
N ASP A 678 6.09 -21.16 -0.90
CA ASP A 678 6.61 -21.91 -2.04
C ASP A 678 5.52 -22.69 -2.80
N GLY A 679 4.25 -22.59 -2.37
CA GLY A 679 3.09 -23.23 -2.98
C GLY A 679 2.91 -24.70 -2.58
N ARG A 680 3.79 -25.28 -1.74
CA ARG A 680 3.68 -26.68 -1.31
C ARG A 680 2.74 -26.82 -0.12
N THR A 681 1.90 -27.85 -0.13
CA THR A 681 1.10 -28.21 1.05
C THR A 681 2.01 -28.70 2.16
N VAL A 682 1.97 -28.03 3.31
CA VAL A 682 2.78 -28.34 4.51
C VAL A 682 1.97 -29.06 5.59
N LEU A 683 0.64 -28.90 5.58
CA LEU A 683 -0.28 -29.61 6.50
C LEU A 683 -1.64 -29.79 5.83
N LYS A 684 -2.28 -30.94 6.05
CA LYS A 684 -3.66 -31.20 5.63
C LYS A 684 -4.42 -31.90 6.77
N LEU A 685 -5.56 -31.34 7.13
CA LEU A 685 -6.42 -31.81 8.21
C LEU A 685 -7.84 -32.00 7.67
N GLY A 686 -8.53 -33.03 8.13
CA GLY A 686 -9.96 -33.21 7.88
C GLY A 686 -10.68 -33.26 9.21
N ILE A 687 -11.46 -32.23 9.52
CA ILE A 687 -12.16 -32.08 10.80
C ILE A 687 -13.63 -32.50 10.60
N PRO A 688 -14.07 -33.64 11.16
CA PRO A 688 -15.47 -34.03 11.10
C PRO A 688 -16.30 -33.19 12.08
N ASN A 689 -17.36 -32.55 11.57
CA ASN A 689 -18.30 -31.74 12.36
C ASN A 689 -17.59 -30.71 13.27
N PRO A 690 -16.89 -29.73 12.69
CA PRO A 690 -16.05 -28.79 13.45
C PRO A 690 -16.86 -27.98 14.46
N ALA A 691 -16.28 -27.74 15.62
CA ALA A 691 -16.86 -26.87 16.63
C ALA A 691 -16.84 -25.39 16.17
N PRO A 692 -17.72 -24.52 16.74
CA PRO A 692 -17.74 -23.09 16.41
C PRO A 692 -16.37 -22.40 16.59
N GLN A 693 -15.55 -22.91 17.51
CA GLN A 693 -14.14 -22.59 17.66
C GLN A 693 -13.33 -23.88 17.62
N GLU A 694 -12.80 -24.18 16.45
CA GLU A 694 -12.00 -25.38 16.22
C GLU A 694 -10.52 -25.07 16.37
N ARG A 695 -9.79 -25.85 17.17
CA ARG A 695 -8.36 -25.62 17.40
C ARG A 695 -7.54 -26.39 16.38
N ILE A 696 -6.74 -25.68 15.58
CA ILE A 696 -5.78 -26.25 14.65
C ILE A 696 -4.41 -26.32 15.33
N ASP A 697 -3.86 -27.51 15.48
CA ASP A 697 -2.47 -27.68 15.94
C ASP A 697 -1.50 -27.36 14.81
N LEU A 698 -0.56 -26.46 15.09
CA LEU A 698 0.47 -25.99 14.16
C LEU A 698 1.88 -26.36 14.65
N LYS A 699 1.98 -27.14 15.74
CA LYS A 699 3.26 -27.61 16.28
C LYS A 699 4.02 -28.38 15.20
N GLY A 700 5.25 -27.95 14.96
CA GLY A 700 6.14 -28.54 13.96
C GLY A 700 6.30 -27.71 12.67
N LEU A 701 5.44 -26.72 12.41
CA LEU A 701 5.68 -25.78 11.30
C LEU A 701 6.88 -24.86 11.62
N PRO A 702 7.77 -24.60 10.64
CA PRO A 702 8.80 -23.56 10.76
C PRO A 702 8.19 -22.17 10.95
N THR A 703 8.93 -21.25 11.57
CA THR A 703 8.57 -19.82 11.58
C THR A 703 8.42 -19.31 10.15
N GLY A 704 7.29 -18.68 9.82
CA GLY A 704 7.02 -18.26 8.46
C GLY A 704 5.58 -17.83 8.22
N VAL A 705 5.32 -17.35 7.00
CA VAL A 705 3.99 -17.03 6.51
C VAL A 705 3.44 -18.23 5.75
N TYR A 706 2.17 -18.56 5.97
CA TYR A 706 1.48 -19.66 5.31
C TYR A 706 0.13 -19.19 4.78
N LEU A 707 -0.30 -19.80 3.69
CA LEU A 707 -1.66 -19.71 3.18
C LEU A 707 -2.47 -20.88 3.73
N VAL A 708 -3.60 -20.61 4.36
CA VAL A 708 -4.51 -21.63 4.86
C VAL A 708 -5.76 -21.64 4.00
N ARG A 709 -6.06 -22.78 3.37
CA ARG A 709 -7.26 -23.02 2.56
C ARG A 709 -8.22 -23.91 3.34
N VAL A 710 -9.50 -23.54 3.39
CA VAL A 710 -10.51 -24.23 4.21
C VAL A 710 -11.75 -24.53 3.37
N GLY A 711 -12.04 -25.80 3.06
CA GLY A 711 -13.23 -26.24 2.29
C GLY A 711 -12.95 -26.83 0.88
N PRO A 712 -13.97 -27.41 0.21
CA PRO A 712 -13.82 -28.11 -1.06
C PRO A 712 -13.93 -27.16 -2.26
N GLY A 713 -12.80 -26.83 -2.90
CA GLY A 713 -12.77 -26.08 -4.18
C GLY A 713 -13.10 -24.58 -4.05
N ARG A 714 -12.16 -23.71 -4.45
CA ARG A 714 -12.22 -22.23 -4.36
C ARG A 714 -12.76 -21.68 -3.01
N ALA A 715 -12.26 -22.21 -1.92
CA ALA A 715 -12.64 -21.77 -0.58
C ALA A 715 -11.64 -20.75 0.02
N ALA A 716 -12.09 -19.99 1.03
CA ALA A 716 -11.41 -18.83 1.60
C ALA A 716 -9.94 -19.10 1.98
N ALA A 717 -9.06 -18.18 1.58
CA ALA A 717 -7.63 -18.24 1.86
C ALA A 717 -7.26 -17.25 2.97
N PHE A 718 -6.67 -17.74 4.06
CA PHE A 718 -6.22 -16.92 5.18
C PHE A 718 -4.70 -16.84 5.18
N LYS A 719 -4.18 -15.67 5.55
CA LYS A 719 -2.75 -15.50 5.83
C LYS A 719 -2.51 -15.82 7.30
N LEU A 720 -1.69 -16.84 7.56
CA LEU A 720 -1.26 -17.23 8.89
C LEU A 720 0.22 -16.88 9.05
N VAL A 721 0.57 -16.18 10.13
CA VAL A 721 1.97 -15.93 10.49
C VAL A 721 2.30 -16.78 11.71
N VAL A 722 3.20 -17.75 11.52
CA VAL A 722 3.75 -18.55 12.62
C VAL A 722 5.04 -17.89 13.06
N GLN A 723 5.07 -17.38 14.29
CA GLN A 723 6.28 -16.89 14.97
C GLN A 723 6.64 -17.89 16.07
N ARG A 724 7.93 -18.21 16.21
CA ARG A 724 8.46 -18.96 17.36
C ARG A 724 9.14 -18.01 18.31
#